data_AF-A0A8C2DMA1-F1
#
_entry.id   AF-A0A8C2DMA1-F1
#
_cell.length_a   1.000
_cell.length_b   1.000
_cell.length_c   1.000
_cell.angle_alpha   90.00
_cell.angle_beta   90.00
_cell.angle_gamma   90.00
#
_symmetry.space_group_name_H-M   'P 1'
#
loop_
_entity.id
_entity.type
_entity.pdbx_description
1 polymer ?
#
loop_
_entity_poly.entity_id
_entity_poly.type
_entity_poly.pdbx_seq_one_letter_code
_entity_poly.pdbx_strand_id
1 'polypeptide(L)'
;MHILCDAYVVFFIVCFLIALLPWLSCFNVDEKNKMSFSGPVEDLFGYTVQQFENSEGKWVLIGSPLTGQPAKRTGDVYRCPVGQNKGGVCEKFLLPESTTIPNINEVKENMTMGTTLVVNPDGSGFLACGPQYGYMCGKQQYITGICSNVSSSFKVLNSIAPTVRECKQDMDIVIVLDGSNSIYPWYPITDFLVKFLEKIDIGPAQVGIMSYGDDAIHNFNLNKFDNRNSLLNGAAKIPQKTGNKTMTALAIDTARKEAFTVERGARPGVKKVMVIVTDGESHDHYNLKKVIDQCEQDGIERFAVAVLGEYNRQNKTSEEIKKFIGQIKLIASEQKSDHFFNVSDEIALVTIVDVLGSKIFALEATSENHTSSFEMEMSQSGFSAHTSKAGVMLGAVGAFNWNGTVVMQSGQEFVVPKNNSFHIPEEQRYEGMAGYVGYDVQSAHTPHGVLYITGAPRFNHSGQVTVYRFDGENVTIIQKLKGEQIGSYFGSVLQTHDIDRDNYTDILLVGAPMYMGPERDEQGQVYVYKLNESGLFEHEMTLKPVNQTCCMAHSQNNCKSVNKNEPCGARFGTAIAAVPDLNLDGFNDIVIGSPLENDHRGAVYIYHGSQKSIKEKYVQRIAAGGDGKSMKFFGQSIHGIMDLNGDGIIDVTIGGIGGAALFWSRDVAELLANMTFDPSKINLQQTCQVQGRTTVCVKTEVCFKYRIKPDKHTNTGTGEEVMRELYVLTLDSLRAIARGRFNETDSRRLQKNESIVDSFCREHTFYTGPHKLLSHDFYYVLELVAV
;
A
#
# COMPACT_ATOMS: atom_id res chain seq x y z
N MET A 1 16.46 -36.34 28.58
CA MET A 1 17.32 -36.03 29.75
C MET A 1 18.71 -35.71 29.21
N HIS A 2 19.25 -34.55 29.57
CA HIS A 2 20.46 -33.92 29.01
C HIS A 2 21.80 -34.61 29.35
N ILE A 3 22.84 -34.14 28.64
CA ILE A 3 24.30 -34.01 28.95
C ILE A 3 25.18 -34.91 28.03
N LEU A 4 25.75 -34.40 26.92
CA LEU A 4 27.01 -33.64 26.73
C LEU A 4 28.30 -34.40 27.09
N CYS A 5 29.19 -34.68 26.11
CA CYS A 5 30.59 -34.19 26.10
C CYS A 5 31.34 -34.53 24.79
N ASP A 6 32.17 -33.56 24.38
CA ASP A 6 33.03 -33.46 23.20
C ASP A 6 34.24 -34.41 23.15
N ALA A 7 34.80 -34.64 21.93
CA ALA A 7 36.22 -34.34 21.60
C ALA A 7 36.63 -34.77 20.16
N TYR A 8 36.69 -33.78 19.28
CA TYR A 8 37.68 -33.43 18.24
C TYR A 8 38.78 -34.40 17.71
N VAL A 9 39.02 -34.23 16.40
CA VAL A 9 40.23 -34.44 15.55
C VAL A 9 40.45 -35.84 14.93
N VAL A 10 40.05 -35.99 13.65
CA VAL A 10 40.97 -36.25 12.51
C VAL A 10 40.35 -35.66 11.24
N PHE A 11 40.82 -34.47 10.86
CA PHE A 11 40.64 -33.86 9.54
C PHE A 11 41.85 -34.29 8.69
N PHE A 12 41.64 -34.80 7.47
CA PHE A 12 42.48 -34.63 6.27
C PHE A 12 42.09 -35.72 5.24
N ILE A 13 41.88 -35.30 3.97
CA ILE A 13 41.59 -36.12 2.75
C ILE A 13 40.10 -36.28 2.34
N VAL A 14 39.29 -35.21 2.38
CA VAL A 14 38.01 -35.15 1.58
C VAL A 14 37.86 -33.84 0.77
N CYS A 15 38.83 -32.92 0.82
CA CYS A 15 38.69 -31.57 0.27
C CYS A 15 38.90 -31.38 -1.25
N PHE A 16 38.98 -32.43 -2.09
CA PHE A 16 39.32 -32.24 -3.52
C PHE A 16 38.28 -32.68 -4.56
N LEU A 17 37.07 -33.09 -4.17
CA LEU A 17 36.01 -33.50 -5.12
C LEU A 17 34.66 -32.80 -4.95
N ILE A 18 34.57 -31.74 -4.14
CA ILE A 18 33.32 -30.96 -3.92
C ILE A 18 33.34 -29.61 -4.67
N ALA A 19 34.36 -29.33 -5.49
CA ALA A 19 34.57 -28.00 -6.06
C ALA A 19 33.89 -27.71 -7.43
N LEU A 20 33.02 -28.59 -7.97
CA LEU A 20 32.40 -28.38 -9.29
C LEU A 20 30.93 -28.87 -9.40
N LEU A 21 30.09 -28.61 -8.40
CA LEU A 21 28.65 -28.61 -8.58
C LEU A 21 28.13 -27.22 -8.18
N PRO A 22 27.82 -26.32 -9.14
CA PRO A 22 26.98 -25.18 -8.80
C PRO A 22 25.66 -25.74 -8.28
N TRP A 23 25.22 -25.18 -7.17
CA TRP A 23 23.99 -25.54 -6.47
C TRP A 23 22.83 -25.74 -7.45
N LEU A 24 22.28 -26.95 -7.47
CA LEU A 24 21.00 -27.25 -8.12
C LEU A 24 19.88 -26.56 -7.33
N SER A 25 19.58 -25.32 -7.70
CA SER A 25 18.36 -24.62 -7.33
C SER A 25 17.97 -23.69 -8.47
N CYS A 26 17.82 -24.25 -9.67
CA CYS A 26 17.02 -23.60 -10.71
C CYS A 26 15.66 -24.28 -10.67
N PHE A 27 14.58 -23.53 -10.46
CA PHE A 27 13.32 -23.98 -11.04
C PHE A 27 12.92 -23.04 -12.17
N ASN A 28 11.80 -23.33 -12.80
CA ASN A 28 11.57 -23.20 -14.23
C ASN A 28 11.51 -21.78 -14.80
N VAL A 29 11.70 -20.72 -14.02
CA VAL A 29 11.80 -19.36 -14.57
C VAL A 29 13.22 -19.12 -15.12
N ASP A 30 13.34 -18.82 -16.42
CA ASP A 30 14.62 -18.67 -17.12
C ASP A 30 15.32 -17.35 -16.78
N GLU A 31 16.39 -17.43 -15.99
CA GLU A 31 17.21 -16.27 -15.64
C GLU A 31 18.13 -15.80 -16.77
N LYS A 32 18.44 -16.66 -17.76
CA LYS A 32 19.43 -16.37 -18.81
C LYS A 32 18.80 -15.64 -19.98
N ASN A 33 17.64 -16.12 -20.45
CA ASN A 33 16.94 -15.52 -21.56
C ASN A 33 15.76 -14.73 -21.00
N LYS A 34 15.94 -13.41 -20.86
CA LYS A 34 14.90 -12.48 -20.41
C LYS A 34 14.75 -11.33 -21.38
N MET A 35 13.55 -10.77 -21.46
CA MET A 35 13.29 -9.54 -22.20
C MET A 35 13.33 -8.35 -21.25
N SER A 36 14.20 -7.38 -21.49
CA SER A 36 14.38 -6.22 -20.61
C SER A 36 13.81 -4.94 -21.24
N PHE A 37 13.19 -4.12 -20.41
CA PHE A 37 12.70 -2.79 -20.71
C PHE A 37 13.49 -1.80 -19.86
N SER A 38 13.96 -0.71 -20.46
CA SER A 38 14.76 0.30 -19.78
C SER A 38 14.13 1.67 -19.92
N GLY A 39 14.23 2.47 -18.87
CA GLY A 39 13.73 3.84 -18.85
C GLY A 39 14.51 4.70 -17.85
N PRO A 40 14.17 6.00 -17.72
CA PRO A 40 14.89 6.90 -16.83
C PRO A 40 14.71 6.52 -15.35
N VAL A 41 15.82 6.50 -14.60
CA VAL A 41 15.84 6.18 -13.16
C VAL A 41 15.15 7.28 -12.36
N GLU A 42 15.38 8.54 -12.75
CA GLU A 42 14.82 9.75 -12.17
C GLU A 42 13.30 9.85 -12.31
N ASP A 43 12.73 9.22 -13.34
CA ASP A 43 11.28 9.17 -13.57
C ASP A 43 10.60 8.01 -12.81
N LEU A 44 11.37 7.24 -12.03
CA LEU A 44 10.94 6.01 -11.37
C LEU A 44 10.30 4.99 -12.33
N PHE A 45 10.83 4.89 -13.55
CA PHE A 45 10.35 3.91 -14.52
C PHE A 45 10.48 2.49 -13.95
N GLY A 46 9.40 1.71 -13.93
CA GLY A 46 9.37 0.37 -13.33
C GLY A 46 8.85 0.34 -11.89
N TYR A 47 8.31 1.46 -11.40
CA TYR A 47 7.67 1.53 -10.07
C TYR A 47 6.49 0.57 -9.94
N THR A 48 5.63 0.50 -10.97
CA THR A 48 4.60 -0.53 -11.13
C THR A 48 4.78 -1.24 -12.46
N VAL A 49 4.45 -2.53 -12.51
CA VAL A 49 4.44 -3.35 -13.73
C VAL A 49 3.17 -4.16 -13.79
N GLN A 50 2.61 -4.31 -14.99
CA GLN A 50 1.38 -5.05 -15.20
C GLN A 50 1.41 -5.70 -16.58
N GLN A 51 1.08 -6.98 -16.67
CA GLN A 51 0.97 -7.69 -17.94
C GLN A 51 -0.42 -7.43 -18.54
N PHE A 52 -0.48 -7.23 -19.86
CA PHE A 52 -1.71 -6.85 -20.55
C PHE A 52 -1.78 -7.47 -21.95
N GLU A 53 -2.96 -7.96 -22.33
CA GLU A 53 -3.22 -8.50 -23.67
C GLU A 53 -4.47 -7.84 -24.26
N ASN A 54 -4.41 -7.53 -25.55
CA ASN A 54 -5.54 -7.04 -26.32
C ASN A 54 -5.49 -7.58 -27.76
N SER A 55 -6.42 -7.12 -28.61
CA SER A 55 -6.47 -7.50 -30.02
C SER A 55 -5.23 -7.11 -30.84
N GLU A 56 -4.41 -6.16 -30.36
CA GLU A 56 -3.19 -5.72 -31.04
C GLU A 56 -1.96 -6.56 -30.66
N GLY A 57 -2.04 -7.30 -29.56
CA GLY A 57 -0.99 -8.20 -29.09
C GLY A 57 -0.82 -8.16 -27.58
N LYS A 58 0.37 -8.55 -27.14
CA LYS A 58 0.76 -8.70 -25.74
C LYS A 58 1.72 -7.61 -25.33
N TRP A 59 1.53 -7.11 -24.12
CA TRP A 59 2.15 -5.88 -23.63
C TRP A 59 2.57 -6.01 -22.16
N VAL A 60 3.62 -5.28 -21.81
CA VAL A 60 3.94 -4.94 -20.42
C VAL A 60 3.66 -3.46 -20.23
N LEU A 61 2.76 -3.14 -19.32
CA LEU A 61 2.47 -1.78 -18.88
C LEU A 61 3.41 -1.43 -17.72
N ILE A 62 4.03 -0.26 -17.78
CA ILE A 62 5.04 0.18 -16.81
C ILE A 62 4.70 1.57 -16.29
N GLY A 63 4.47 1.70 -14.99
CA GLY A 63 4.29 3.00 -14.34
C GLY A 63 5.61 3.72 -14.12
N SER A 64 5.58 5.03 -14.31
CA SER A 64 6.73 5.93 -14.11
C SER A 64 6.25 7.22 -13.43
N PRO A 65 6.01 7.17 -12.10
CA PRO A 65 5.32 8.22 -11.36
C PRO A 65 5.98 9.61 -11.40
N LEU A 66 7.28 9.69 -11.67
CA LEU A 66 7.98 10.97 -11.71
C LEU A 66 8.23 11.48 -13.12
N THR A 67 7.67 10.87 -14.17
CA THR A 67 7.81 11.37 -15.55
C THR A 67 7.51 12.87 -15.66
N GLY A 68 8.36 13.61 -16.40
CA GLY A 68 8.24 15.06 -16.58
C GLY A 68 9.06 15.89 -15.58
N GLN A 69 10.06 15.27 -14.94
CA GLN A 69 11.06 15.94 -14.09
C GLN A 69 11.98 16.88 -14.89
N PRO A 70 12.57 17.90 -14.24
CA PRO A 70 12.26 18.37 -12.90
C PRO A 70 11.04 19.29 -12.84
N ALA A 71 10.49 19.68 -14.00
CA ALA A 71 9.56 20.80 -14.13
C ALA A 71 8.15 20.48 -13.62
N LYS A 72 7.50 19.43 -14.13
CA LYS A 72 6.07 19.15 -13.86
C LYS A 72 5.83 17.88 -13.06
N ARG A 73 6.65 16.83 -13.25
CA ARG A 73 6.59 15.58 -12.46
C ARG A 73 5.18 14.96 -12.42
N THR A 74 4.45 14.99 -13.52
CA THR A 74 3.06 14.51 -13.59
C THR A 74 2.97 12.99 -13.44
N GLY A 75 4.02 12.26 -13.80
CA GLY A 75 3.97 10.81 -13.93
C GLY A 75 3.25 10.37 -15.19
N ASP A 76 3.45 9.12 -15.60
CA ASP A 76 2.72 8.49 -16.71
C ASP A 76 2.85 6.96 -16.64
N VAL A 77 2.12 6.29 -17.55
CA VAL A 77 2.26 4.86 -17.82
C VAL A 77 2.81 4.68 -19.24
N TYR A 78 3.62 3.64 -19.43
CA TYR A 78 4.16 3.23 -20.71
C TYR A 78 3.60 1.86 -21.11
N ARG A 79 3.40 1.63 -22.41
CA ARG A 79 3.14 0.30 -22.98
C ARG A 79 4.37 -0.19 -23.73
N CYS A 80 4.80 -1.40 -23.42
CA CYS A 80 5.96 -2.04 -24.04
C CYS A 80 5.51 -3.33 -24.75
N PRO A 81 5.71 -3.46 -26.07
CA PRO A 81 5.26 -4.64 -26.82
C PRO A 81 6.12 -5.88 -26.51
N VAL A 82 5.51 -7.06 -26.57
CA VAL A 82 6.16 -8.36 -26.36
C VAL A 82 6.14 -9.21 -27.66
N GLY A 83 7.29 -9.72 -28.14
CA GLY A 83 7.39 -10.61 -29.31
C GLY A 83 8.66 -10.49 -30.17
N GLN A 84 8.93 -11.51 -31.03
CA GLN A 84 10.22 -11.75 -31.72
C GLN A 84 10.70 -10.70 -32.74
N ASN A 85 9.90 -9.69 -33.11
CA ASN A 85 10.28 -8.75 -34.18
C ASN A 85 10.25 -7.26 -33.79
N LYS A 86 10.11 -6.92 -32.51
CA LYS A 86 10.32 -5.55 -32.05
C LYS A 86 10.93 -5.59 -30.65
N GLY A 87 12.23 -5.26 -30.55
CA GLY A 87 12.74 -4.51 -29.41
C GLY A 87 12.07 -3.13 -29.40
N GLY A 88 10.75 -3.12 -29.25
CA GLY A 88 9.91 -1.95 -29.43
C GLY A 88 10.19 -0.99 -28.30
N VAL A 89 10.44 0.26 -28.66
CA VAL A 89 10.55 1.36 -27.71
C VAL A 89 9.23 1.43 -26.95
N CYS A 90 9.30 1.43 -25.62
CA CYS A 90 8.13 1.63 -24.77
C CYS A 90 7.48 2.97 -25.09
N GLU A 91 6.18 2.96 -25.39
CA GLU A 91 5.42 4.15 -25.78
C GLU A 91 4.67 4.71 -24.58
N LYS A 92 4.70 6.03 -24.42
CA LYS A 92 4.03 6.75 -23.34
C LYS A 92 2.55 6.96 -23.67
N PHE A 93 1.66 6.80 -22.69
CA PHE A 93 0.22 7.00 -22.88
C PHE A 93 -0.24 8.47 -22.85
N LEU A 94 0.51 9.38 -22.25
CA LEU A 94 0.12 10.79 -22.05
C LEU A 94 -1.17 10.91 -21.22
N LEU A 95 -1.34 10.03 -20.22
CA LEU A 95 -2.54 10.00 -19.38
C LEU A 95 -2.84 11.34 -18.67
N PRO A 96 -1.85 12.09 -18.14
CA PRO A 96 -2.13 13.37 -17.48
C PRO A 96 -2.80 14.42 -18.37
N GLU A 97 -2.57 14.36 -19.70
CA GLU A 97 -3.18 15.29 -20.66
C GLU A 97 -4.66 14.96 -20.88
N SER A 98 -5.02 13.67 -20.85
CA SER A 98 -6.38 13.18 -21.12
C SER A 98 -7.22 12.97 -19.85
N THR A 99 -6.60 13.04 -18.67
CA THR A 99 -7.27 12.82 -17.38
C THR A 99 -7.54 14.18 -16.74
N THR A 100 -8.77 14.70 -16.87
CA THR A 100 -9.15 16.05 -16.44
C THR A 100 -10.52 16.03 -15.76
N ILE A 101 -10.73 16.89 -14.76
CA ILE A 101 -12.05 17.15 -14.18
C ILE A 101 -12.57 18.52 -14.63
N PRO A 102 -13.80 18.62 -15.17
CA PRO A 102 -14.36 19.90 -15.57
C PRO A 102 -14.67 20.80 -14.37
N ASN A 103 -14.70 22.12 -14.61
CA ASN A 103 -15.12 23.15 -13.64
C ASN A 103 -14.26 23.32 -12.37
N ILE A 104 -13.03 22.80 -12.35
CA ILE A 104 -12.09 23.02 -11.24
C ILE A 104 -10.74 23.52 -11.73
N ASN A 105 -10.01 24.21 -10.85
CA ASN A 105 -8.65 24.68 -11.13
C ASN A 105 -7.63 23.60 -10.77
N GLU A 106 -7.33 22.71 -11.72
CA GLU A 106 -6.46 21.54 -11.52
C GLU A 106 -4.99 21.93 -11.25
N VAL A 107 -4.34 21.22 -10.33
CA VAL A 107 -2.90 21.28 -10.07
C VAL A 107 -2.33 19.89 -10.32
N LYS A 108 -1.80 19.71 -11.54
CA LYS A 108 -1.27 18.42 -12.00
C LYS A 108 0.21 18.23 -11.71
N GLU A 109 0.91 19.28 -11.27
CA GLU A 109 2.30 19.14 -10.85
C GLU A 109 2.41 18.13 -9.70
N ASN A 110 3.36 17.20 -9.81
CA ASN A 110 3.56 16.11 -8.84
C ASN A 110 2.37 15.16 -8.67
N MET A 111 1.43 15.05 -9.61
CA MET A 111 0.27 14.15 -9.42
C MET A 111 0.60 12.65 -9.33
N THR A 112 1.82 12.27 -9.73
CA THR A 112 2.37 10.91 -9.68
C THR A 112 1.55 9.83 -10.38
N MET A 113 1.04 10.12 -11.58
CA MET A 113 0.29 9.15 -12.39
C MET A 113 1.12 7.89 -12.67
N GLY A 114 0.51 6.71 -12.47
CA GLY A 114 1.19 5.41 -12.61
C GLY A 114 1.78 4.87 -11.30
N THR A 115 1.52 5.53 -10.16
CA THR A 115 1.84 4.98 -8.83
C THR A 115 1.02 3.73 -8.54
N THR A 116 -0.22 3.72 -9.00
CA THR A 116 -1.14 2.58 -8.86
C THR A 116 -1.58 2.17 -10.25
N LEU A 117 -1.54 0.87 -10.54
CA LEU A 117 -1.90 0.29 -11.82
C LEU A 117 -2.57 -1.06 -11.59
N VAL A 118 -3.81 -1.23 -12.06
CA VAL A 118 -4.58 -2.47 -11.92
C VAL A 118 -5.38 -2.78 -13.18
N VAL A 119 -5.47 -4.05 -13.57
CA VAL A 119 -6.25 -4.48 -14.75
C VAL A 119 -7.70 -4.72 -14.36
N ASN A 120 -8.63 -4.42 -15.26
CA ASN A 120 -10.04 -4.72 -15.05
C ASN A 120 -10.27 -6.24 -15.21
N PRO A 121 -10.95 -6.94 -14.28
CA PRO A 121 -11.08 -8.39 -14.29
C PRO A 121 -11.84 -8.95 -15.51
N ASP A 122 -12.62 -8.11 -16.17
CA ASP A 122 -13.39 -8.43 -17.38
C ASP A 122 -12.58 -8.26 -18.68
N GLY A 123 -11.30 -7.85 -18.58
CA GLY A 123 -10.45 -7.58 -19.73
C GLY A 123 -10.85 -6.31 -20.51
N SER A 124 -11.73 -5.48 -19.94
CA SER A 124 -12.17 -4.23 -20.59
C SER A 124 -11.08 -3.17 -20.70
N GLY A 125 -9.97 -3.34 -19.96
CA GLY A 125 -8.89 -2.38 -19.90
C GLY A 125 -8.15 -2.39 -18.55
N PHE A 126 -7.69 -1.22 -18.12
CA PHE A 126 -6.97 -1.04 -16.86
C PHE A 126 -7.25 0.34 -16.24
N LEU A 127 -6.98 0.45 -14.94
CA LEU A 127 -7.05 1.67 -14.16
C LEU A 127 -5.65 2.10 -13.74
N ALA A 128 -5.30 3.36 -14.00
CA ALA A 128 -4.05 3.97 -13.57
C ALA A 128 -4.33 5.19 -12.69
N CYS A 129 -3.72 5.30 -11.52
CA CYS A 129 -3.96 6.40 -10.59
C CYS A 129 -2.73 7.26 -10.31
N GLY A 130 -3.01 8.54 -10.06
CA GLY A 130 -2.10 9.56 -9.55
C GLY A 130 -2.61 10.08 -8.20
N PRO A 131 -2.19 9.47 -7.07
CA PRO A 131 -2.74 9.80 -5.74
C PRO A 131 -2.34 11.18 -5.21
N GLN A 132 -1.36 11.83 -5.84
CA GLN A 132 -0.90 13.18 -5.48
C GLN A 132 -1.55 14.27 -6.35
N TYR A 133 -2.53 13.90 -7.19
CA TYR A 133 -3.31 14.87 -7.94
C TYR A 133 -3.99 15.86 -7.00
N GLY A 134 -3.92 17.14 -7.36
CA GLY A 134 -4.57 18.19 -6.60
C GLY A 134 -5.34 19.19 -7.43
N TYR A 135 -6.06 20.07 -6.74
CA TYR A 135 -6.76 21.20 -7.30
C TYR A 135 -6.79 22.34 -6.30
N MET A 136 -6.95 23.57 -6.80
CA MET A 136 -7.07 24.75 -5.96
C MET A 136 -8.51 24.96 -5.51
N CYS A 137 -8.68 25.13 -4.20
CA CYS A 137 -9.88 25.62 -3.56
C CYS A 137 -9.58 26.98 -2.92
N GLY A 138 -9.98 28.06 -3.58
CA GLY A 138 -9.54 29.41 -3.22
C GLY A 138 -8.00 29.53 -3.29
N LYS A 139 -7.36 29.74 -2.13
CA LYS A 139 -5.89 29.78 -2.00
C LYS A 139 -5.26 28.48 -1.49
N GLN A 140 -6.07 27.49 -1.13
CA GLN A 140 -5.60 26.21 -0.61
C GLN A 140 -5.48 25.19 -1.76
N GLN A 141 -4.46 24.34 -1.70
CA GLN A 141 -4.30 23.22 -2.60
C GLN A 141 -4.77 21.95 -1.90
N TYR A 142 -5.75 21.27 -2.47
CA TYR A 142 -6.25 19.98 -1.99
C TYR A 142 -5.59 18.85 -2.78
N ILE A 143 -5.23 17.76 -2.11
CA ILE A 143 -4.56 16.60 -2.71
C ILE A 143 -5.49 15.39 -2.54
N THR A 144 -6.34 15.20 -3.54
CA THR A 144 -7.46 14.25 -3.47
C THR A 144 -7.20 12.97 -4.24
N GLY A 145 -6.28 12.98 -5.20
CA GLY A 145 -6.01 11.85 -6.08
C GLY A 145 -7.00 11.73 -7.25
N ILE A 146 -6.55 11.09 -8.32
CA ILE A 146 -7.35 10.84 -9.53
C ILE A 146 -6.92 9.54 -10.19
N CYS A 147 -7.86 8.84 -10.82
CA CYS A 147 -7.58 7.67 -11.65
C CYS A 147 -8.08 7.87 -13.07
N SER A 148 -7.40 7.24 -14.02
CA SER A 148 -7.75 7.18 -15.44
C SER A 148 -8.18 5.76 -15.77
N ASN A 149 -9.42 5.59 -16.22
CA ASN A 149 -9.94 4.31 -16.69
C ASN A 149 -9.68 4.20 -18.20
N VAL A 150 -8.84 3.24 -18.59
CA VAL A 150 -8.35 3.09 -19.96
C VAL A 150 -8.89 1.80 -20.53
N SER A 151 -9.50 1.86 -21.71
CA SER A 151 -10.02 0.68 -22.42
C SER A 151 -8.92 -0.25 -22.95
N SER A 152 -9.30 -1.47 -23.34
CA SER A 152 -8.43 -2.43 -24.01
C SER A 152 -7.86 -1.95 -25.35
N SER A 153 -8.53 -0.97 -25.98
CA SER A 153 -8.03 -0.25 -27.16
C SER A 153 -7.11 0.94 -26.84
N PHE A 154 -6.64 1.05 -25.60
CA PHE A 154 -5.74 2.10 -25.13
C PHE A 154 -6.31 3.52 -25.19
N LYS A 155 -7.64 3.65 -25.15
CA LYS A 155 -8.34 4.94 -25.07
C LYS A 155 -8.81 5.21 -23.66
N VAL A 156 -8.55 6.43 -23.16
CA VAL A 156 -9.11 6.92 -21.90
C VAL A 156 -10.63 7.02 -22.04
N LEU A 157 -11.35 6.29 -21.19
CA LEU A 157 -12.81 6.26 -21.16
C LEU A 157 -13.37 7.39 -20.30
N ASN A 158 -12.86 7.51 -19.08
CA ASN A 158 -13.27 8.51 -18.12
C ASN A 158 -12.20 8.71 -17.02
N SER A 159 -12.28 9.86 -16.35
CA SER A 159 -11.52 10.15 -15.13
C SER A 159 -12.37 9.83 -13.90
N ILE A 160 -11.77 9.16 -12.91
CA ILE A 160 -12.40 8.75 -11.66
C ILE A 160 -11.76 9.54 -10.53
N ALA A 161 -12.50 10.49 -9.96
CA ALA A 161 -12.05 11.33 -8.84
C ALA A 161 -13.18 11.50 -7.82
N PRO A 162 -13.60 10.43 -7.13
CA PRO A 162 -14.81 10.44 -6.31
C PRO A 162 -14.72 11.33 -5.06
N THR A 163 -13.51 11.76 -4.69
CA THR A 163 -13.24 12.61 -3.53
C THR A 163 -13.06 14.08 -3.89
N VAL A 164 -13.06 14.42 -5.18
CA VAL A 164 -13.06 15.81 -5.66
C VAL A 164 -14.46 16.39 -5.47
N ARG A 165 -14.53 17.56 -4.85
CA ARG A 165 -15.77 18.33 -4.71
C ARG A 165 -15.59 19.67 -5.41
N GLU A 166 -16.64 20.15 -6.09
CA GLU A 166 -16.61 21.52 -6.60
C GLU A 166 -16.52 22.48 -5.40
N CYS A 167 -15.53 23.37 -5.42
CA CYS A 167 -15.36 24.44 -4.44
C CYS A 167 -16.47 25.48 -4.62
N LYS A 168 -17.63 25.20 -4.06
CA LYS A 168 -18.76 26.13 -4.00
C LYS A 168 -19.28 26.15 -2.58
N GLN A 169 -18.63 26.90 -1.71
CA GLN A 169 -19.26 27.34 -0.48
C GLN A 169 -19.31 28.85 -0.47
N ASP A 170 -20.51 29.33 -0.79
CA ASP A 170 -20.90 30.69 -0.50
C ASP A 170 -20.89 30.87 1.02
N MET A 171 -20.42 32.02 1.51
CA MET A 171 -20.43 32.36 2.94
C MET A 171 -20.98 33.76 3.19
N ASP A 172 -21.79 33.90 4.23
CA ASP A 172 -22.23 35.20 4.71
C ASP A 172 -21.54 35.49 6.04
N ILE A 173 -20.64 36.47 6.04
CA ILE A 173 -19.79 36.82 7.18
C ILE A 173 -20.27 38.14 7.77
N VAL A 174 -20.64 38.16 9.05
CA VAL A 174 -21.00 39.39 9.78
C VAL A 174 -19.98 39.65 10.87
N ILE A 175 -19.28 40.79 10.78
CA ILE A 175 -18.28 41.20 11.77
C ILE A 175 -18.93 42.17 12.76
N VAL A 176 -18.94 41.80 14.04
CA VAL A 176 -19.54 42.56 15.15
C VAL A 176 -18.42 43.17 15.99
N LEU A 177 -18.22 44.48 15.84
CA LEU A 177 -17.13 45.22 16.46
C LEU A 177 -17.60 45.98 17.69
N ASP A 178 -16.94 45.77 18.82
CA ASP A 178 -17.07 46.64 19.98
C ASP A 178 -16.49 48.01 19.64
N GLY A 179 -17.35 49.04 19.65
CA GLY A 179 -17.00 50.43 19.39
C GLY A 179 -17.20 51.31 20.62
N SER A 180 -17.30 50.72 21.81
CA SER A 180 -17.42 51.45 23.08
C SER A 180 -16.15 52.26 23.40
N ASN A 181 -16.22 53.12 24.42
CA ASN A 181 -15.12 54.02 24.78
C ASN A 181 -13.92 53.30 25.45
N SER A 182 -14.04 52.02 25.83
CA SER A 182 -12.94 51.21 26.38
C SER A 182 -11.87 50.90 25.32
N ILE A 183 -12.32 50.71 24.08
CA ILE A 183 -11.46 50.48 22.91
C ILE A 183 -10.74 51.79 22.60
N TYR A 184 -9.46 51.85 22.93
CA TYR A 184 -8.63 52.99 22.62
C TYR A 184 -7.17 52.59 22.42
N PRO A 185 -6.51 52.99 21.32
CA PRO A 185 -7.05 53.78 20.21
C PRO A 185 -7.89 52.95 19.22
N TRP A 186 -8.75 53.58 18.40
CA TRP A 186 -9.63 52.88 17.44
C TRP A 186 -8.92 52.34 16.18
N TYR A 187 -7.87 53.01 15.72
CA TYR A 187 -7.21 52.67 14.45
C TYR A 187 -6.74 51.20 14.31
N PRO A 188 -6.29 50.48 15.36
CA PRO A 188 -5.91 49.08 15.24
C PRO A 188 -7.09 48.15 14.90
N ILE A 189 -8.32 48.51 15.32
CA ILE A 189 -9.53 47.76 14.92
C ILE A 189 -9.75 47.88 13.42
N THR A 190 -9.64 49.09 12.86
CA THR A 190 -9.77 49.30 11.42
C THR A 190 -8.63 48.67 10.62
N ASP A 191 -7.40 48.63 11.15
CA ASP A 191 -6.26 47.96 10.50
C ASP A 191 -6.41 46.44 10.50
N PHE A 192 -6.82 45.86 11.63
CA PHE A 192 -7.22 44.45 11.73
C PHE A 192 -8.29 44.11 10.69
N LEU A 193 -9.35 44.92 10.63
CA LEU A 193 -10.47 44.72 9.72
C LEU A 193 -10.00 44.72 8.25
N VAL A 194 -9.20 45.70 7.84
CA VAL A 194 -8.68 45.79 6.47
C VAL A 194 -7.81 44.56 6.14
N LYS A 195 -6.85 44.21 6.98
CA LYS A 195 -5.95 43.06 6.75
C LYS A 195 -6.68 41.72 6.75
N PHE A 196 -7.74 41.59 7.55
CA PHE A 196 -8.60 40.43 7.55
C PHE A 196 -9.41 40.32 6.26
N LEU A 197 -10.06 41.41 5.86
CA LEU A 197 -10.88 41.48 4.64
C LEU A 197 -10.04 41.33 3.36
N GLU A 198 -8.75 41.66 3.37
CA GLU A 198 -7.85 41.43 2.22
C GLU A 198 -7.76 39.95 1.82
N LYS A 199 -8.02 39.05 2.76
CA LYS A 199 -7.93 37.60 2.56
C LYS A 199 -9.23 36.99 2.06
N ILE A 200 -10.36 37.70 2.15
CA ILE A 200 -11.69 37.23 1.77
C ILE A 200 -11.92 37.51 0.28
N ASP A 201 -12.46 36.51 -0.45
CA ASP A 201 -12.85 36.67 -1.84
C ASP A 201 -14.33 37.08 -1.95
N ILE A 202 -14.58 38.30 -2.45
CA ILE A 202 -15.93 38.87 -2.53
C ILE A 202 -16.63 38.39 -3.80
N GLY A 203 -17.76 37.73 -3.61
CA GLY A 203 -18.47 36.95 -4.63
C GLY A 203 -18.99 35.67 -3.98
N PRO A 204 -18.14 34.64 -3.82
CA PRO A 204 -18.45 33.50 -2.95
C PRO A 204 -18.80 33.96 -1.54
N ALA A 205 -17.99 34.84 -0.94
CA ALA A 205 -18.30 35.46 0.34
C ALA A 205 -19.00 36.81 0.21
N GLN A 206 -19.95 37.08 1.11
CA GLN A 206 -20.56 38.39 1.34
C GLN A 206 -20.23 38.85 2.76
N VAL A 207 -19.95 40.14 2.95
CA VAL A 207 -19.52 40.67 4.25
C VAL A 207 -20.39 41.81 4.74
N GLY A 208 -20.98 41.63 5.92
CA GLY A 208 -21.67 42.65 6.70
C GLY A 208 -20.80 43.09 7.89
N ILE A 209 -20.92 44.35 8.30
CA ILE A 209 -20.17 44.89 9.43
C ILE A 209 -21.11 45.68 10.34
N MET A 210 -21.06 45.37 11.62
CA MET A 210 -21.80 46.04 12.68
C MET A 210 -20.85 46.58 13.73
N SER A 211 -21.24 47.68 14.37
CA SER A 211 -20.55 48.22 15.54
C SER A 211 -21.54 48.43 16.68
N TYR A 212 -21.10 48.21 17.91
CA TYR A 212 -21.96 48.35 19.10
C TYR A 212 -21.27 49.08 20.25
N GLY A 213 -22.08 49.55 21.19
CA GLY A 213 -21.67 50.24 22.42
C GLY A 213 -22.86 50.24 23.37
N ASP A 214 -23.48 51.42 23.57
CA ASP A 214 -24.77 51.53 24.27
C ASP A 214 -25.94 50.92 23.46
N ASP A 215 -25.85 50.97 22.13
CA ASP A 215 -26.78 50.39 21.14
C ASP A 215 -26.00 49.73 19.98
N ALA A 216 -26.66 49.02 19.06
CA ALA A 216 -26.03 48.33 17.93
C ALA A 216 -26.41 48.99 16.59
N ILE A 217 -25.44 49.20 15.69
CA ILE A 217 -25.67 49.76 14.34
C ILE A 217 -25.05 48.90 13.26
N HIS A 218 -25.69 48.88 12.09
CA HIS A 218 -25.16 48.27 10.87
C HIS A 218 -24.35 49.30 10.09
N ASN A 219 -23.03 49.09 9.98
CA ASN A 219 -22.20 49.91 9.13
C ASN A 219 -22.39 49.51 7.66
N PHE A 220 -22.34 48.19 7.38
CA PHE A 220 -22.50 47.58 6.06
C PHE A 220 -23.44 46.38 6.12
N ASN A 221 -24.34 46.30 5.14
CA ASN A 221 -25.14 45.09 4.86
C ASN A 221 -24.33 44.12 3.98
N LEU A 222 -24.70 42.83 3.99
CA LEU A 222 -23.99 41.77 3.24
C LEU A 222 -23.93 42.04 1.73
N ASN A 223 -25.01 42.63 1.17
CA ASN A 223 -25.13 42.96 -0.24
C ASN A 223 -24.58 44.34 -0.63
N LYS A 224 -23.86 45.05 0.26
CA LYS A 224 -23.41 46.42 0.00
C LYS A 224 -22.30 46.52 -1.04
N PHE A 225 -21.39 45.54 -1.06
CA PHE A 225 -20.20 45.58 -1.91
C PHE A 225 -20.12 44.31 -2.76
N ASP A 226 -19.79 44.49 -4.04
CA ASP A 226 -19.61 43.44 -5.04
C ASP A 226 -18.13 43.16 -5.37
N ASN A 227 -17.21 43.97 -4.82
CA ASN A 227 -15.78 43.83 -5.05
C ASN A 227 -14.96 44.18 -3.79
N ARG A 228 -13.83 43.48 -3.63
CA ARG A 228 -12.93 43.59 -2.48
C ARG A 228 -12.39 45.01 -2.26
N ASN A 229 -11.96 45.70 -3.31
CA ASN A 229 -11.35 47.03 -3.18
C ASN A 229 -12.32 48.06 -2.58
N SER A 230 -13.61 48.00 -2.95
CA SER A 230 -14.64 48.88 -2.42
C SER A 230 -14.96 48.57 -0.96
N LEU A 231 -14.98 47.29 -0.59
CA LEU A 231 -15.14 46.84 0.79
C LEU A 231 -13.99 47.34 1.68
N LEU A 232 -12.72 47.18 1.26
CA LEU A 232 -11.55 47.62 2.01
C LEU A 232 -11.55 49.14 2.25
N ASN A 233 -11.88 49.91 1.20
CA ASN A 233 -11.99 51.37 1.29
C ASN A 233 -13.13 51.82 2.23
N GLY A 234 -14.22 51.05 2.29
CA GLY A 234 -15.31 51.27 3.25
C GLY A 234 -14.86 50.96 4.68
N ALA A 235 -14.27 49.78 4.89
CA ALA A 235 -13.82 49.28 6.17
C ALA A 235 -12.81 50.23 6.86
N ALA A 236 -11.87 50.79 6.09
CA ALA A 236 -10.88 51.74 6.59
C ALA A 236 -11.47 53.07 7.12
N LYS A 237 -12.73 53.38 6.80
CA LYS A 237 -13.40 54.64 7.14
C LYS A 237 -14.47 54.49 8.21
N ILE A 238 -14.63 53.31 8.81
CA ILE A 238 -15.63 53.09 9.85
C ILE A 238 -15.25 53.90 11.11
N PRO A 239 -16.08 54.87 11.54
CA PRO A 239 -15.81 55.62 12.75
C PRO A 239 -16.06 54.75 14.00
N GLN A 240 -15.36 55.05 15.08
CA GLN A 240 -15.68 54.47 16.38
C GLN A 240 -17.10 54.89 16.77
N LYS A 241 -17.92 53.94 17.22
CA LYS A 241 -19.31 54.22 17.58
C LYS A 241 -19.39 55.15 18.80
N THR A 242 -18.50 54.97 19.77
CA THR A 242 -18.50 55.58 21.10
C THR A 242 -19.68 55.10 21.97
N GLY A 243 -19.52 55.16 23.28
CA GLY A 243 -20.53 54.71 24.24
C GLY A 243 -19.93 54.33 25.58
N ASN A 244 -20.72 54.44 26.65
CA ASN A 244 -20.24 54.19 28.02
C ASN A 244 -20.50 52.75 28.49
N LYS A 245 -21.26 51.95 27.72
CA LYS A 245 -21.54 50.55 27.99
C LYS A 245 -21.10 49.67 26.83
N THR A 246 -20.97 48.39 27.15
CA THR A 246 -20.62 47.32 26.22
C THR A 246 -21.77 46.31 26.20
N MET A 247 -22.74 46.52 25.30
CA MET A 247 -23.95 45.70 25.18
C MET A 247 -23.76 44.53 24.20
N THR A 248 -22.85 43.61 24.53
CA THR A 248 -22.45 42.50 23.64
C THR A 248 -23.59 41.52 23.35
N ALA A 249 -24.44 41.19 24.33
CA ALA A 249 -25.53 40.24 24.10
C ALA A 249 -26.58 40.83 23.14
N LEU A 250 -26.89 42.13 23.29
CA LEU A 250 -27.72 42.89 22.36
C LEU A 250 -27.13 42.90 20.95
N ALA A 251 -25.82 43.14 20.82
CA ALA A 251 -25.16 43.19 19.52
C ALA A 251 -25.22 41.85 18.77
N ILE A 252 -24.97 40.74 19.47
CA ILE A 252 -25.07 39.39 18.91
C ILE A 252 -26.52 39.08 18.50
N ASP A 253 -27.51 39.41 19.34
CA ASP A 253 -28.93 39.16 19.02
C ASP A 253 -29.40 40.03 17.84
N THR A 254 -28.91 41.27 17.74
CA THR A 254 -29.20 42.16 16.60
C THR A 254 -28.57 41.63 15.32
N ALA A 255 -27.32 41.17 15.37
CA ALA A 255 -26.67 40.55 14.22
C ALA A 255 -27.42 39.29 13.75
N ARG A 256 -27.83 38.43 14.70
CA ARG A 256 -28.64 37.24 14.43
C ARG A 256 -29.98 37.56 13.77
N LYS A 257 -30.74 38.50 14.34
CA LYS A 257 -32.10 38.82 13.88
C LYS A 257 -32.16 39.70 12.65
N GLU A 258 -31.17 40.57 12.44
CA GLU A 258 -31.23 41.58 11.40
C GLU A 258 -30.17 41.39 10.32
N ALA A 259 -28.89 41.17 10.68
CA ALA A 259 -27.81 41.14 9.69
C ALA A 259 -27.91 39.92 8.76
N PHE A 260 -28.32 38.77 9.29
CA PHE A 260 -28.51 37.53 8.52
C PHE A 260 -29.91 37.39 7.89
N THR A 261 -30.53 38.52 7.53
CA THR A 261 -31.82 38.54 6.82
C THR A 261 -31.64 38.72 5.33
N VAL A 262 -32.58 38.15 4.54
CA VAL A 262 -32.58 38.29 3.08
C VAL A 262 -32.67 39.75 2.65
N GLU A 263 -33.41 40.57 3.42
CA GLU A 263 -33.53 42.02 3.18
C GLU A 263 -32.17 42.76 3.29
N ARG A 264 -31.26 42.25 4.14
CA ARG A 264 -29.90 42.77 4.30
C ARG A 264 -28.85 42.00 3.49
N GLY A 265 -29.28 41.17 2.55
CA GLY A 265 -28.41 40.48 1.60
C GLY A 265 -28.10 39.03 1.94
N ALA A 266 -28.53 38.51 3.09
CA ALA A 266 -28.22 37.12 3.45
C ALA A 266 -28.86 36.12 2.49
N ARG A 267 -28.08 35.12 2.08
CA ARG A 267 -28.47 34.12 1.10
C ARG A 267 -29.09 32.89 1.79
N PRO A 268 -30.25 32.39 1.33
CA PRO A 268 -30.86 31.19 1.90
C PRO A 268 -29.96 29.96 1.72
N GLY A 269 -29.76 29.17 2.78
CA GLY A 269 -28.96 27.94 2.72
C GLY A 269 -27.44 28.14 2.70
N VAL A 270 -26.97 29.38 2.77
CA VAL A 270 -25.55 29.74 2.83
C VAL A 270 -25.05 29.73 4.29
N LYS A 271 -23.79 29.31 4.49
CA LYS A 271 -23.19 29.23 5.83
C LYS A 271 -23.07 30.64 6.43
N LYS A 272 -23.56 30.79 7.66
CA LYS A 272 -23.54 32.05 8.42
C LYS A 272 -22.38 32.05 9.40
N VAL A 273 -21.49 33.03 9.28
CA VAL A 273 -20.32 33.20 10.15
C VAL A 273 -20.38 34.56 10.82
N MET A 274 -20.23 34.60 12.14
CA MET A 274 -20.19 35.81 12.94
C MET A 274 -18.81 35.94 13.60
N VAL A 275 -18.14 37.08 13.42
CA VAL A 275 -16.85 37.38 14.07
C VAL A 275 -17.07 38.50 15.09
N ILE A 276 -16.92 38.20 16.37
CA ILE A 276 -17.13 39.12 17.48
C ILE A 276 -15.78 39.59 18.02
N VAL A 277 -15.55 40.90 18.08
CA VAL A 277 -14.33 41.50 18.65
C VAL A 277 -14.71 42.44 19.78
N THR A 278 -14.19 42.21 20.99
CA THR A 278 -14.53 43.00 22.18
C THR A 278 -13.39 43.05 23.21
N ASP A 279 -13.27 44.16 23.94
CA ASP A 279 -12.24 44.37 24.97
C ASP A 279 -12.77 44.41 26.42
N GLY A 280 -14.09 44.36 26.59
CA GLY A 280 -14.74 44.62 27.88
C GLY A 280 -15.77 43.57 28.26
N GLU A 281 -15.98 43.39 29.58
CA GLU A 281 -17.08 42.58 30.09
C GLU A 281 -18.44 43.14 29.62
N SER A 282 -19.29 42.24 29.13
CA SER A 282 -20.64 42.59 28.68
C SER A 282 -21.51 43.10 29.85
N HIS A 283 -22.09 44.30 29.69
CA HIS A 283 -23.00 44.90 30.66
C HIS A 283 -24.38 44.22 30.69
N ASP A 284 -24.67 43.41 29.68
CA ASP A 284 -25.88 42.60 29.49
C ASP A 284 -25.60 41.09 29.52
N HIS A 285 -24.52 40.67 30.21
CA HIS A 285 -24.03 39.29 30.24
C HIS A 285 -25.06 38.25 30.69
N TYR A 286 -26.04 38.64 31.49
CA TYR A 286 -27.12 37.76 31.96
C TYR A 286 -28.01 37.26 30.81
N ASN A 287 -28.04 37.96 29.67
CA ASN A 287 -28.75 37.53 28.46
C ASN A 287 -27.88 36.70 27.50
N LEU A 288 -26.56 36.70 27.69
CA LEU A 288 -25.61 36.16 26.73
C LEU A 288 -25.85 34.68 26.43
N LYS A 289 -26.08 33.86 27.47
CA LYS A 289 -26.36 32.43 27.32
C LYS A 289 -27.58 32.17 26.43
N LYS A 290 -28.68 32.88 26.69
CA LYS A 290 -29.91 32.76 25.91
C LYS A 290 -29.70 33.10 24.43
N VAL A 291 -28.94 34.16 24.16
CA VAL A 291 -28.65 34.59 22.78
C VAL A 291 -27.74 33.59 22.07
N ILE A 292 -26.73 33.06 22.76
CA ILE A 292 -25.84 32.02 22.22
C ILE A 292 -26.64 30.75 21.85
N ASP A 293 -27.51 30.28 22.74
CA ASP A 293 -28.37 29.12 22.50
C ASP A 293 -29.26 29.33 21.26
N GLN A 294 -29.70 30.57 21.00
CA GLN A 294 -30.47 30.94 19.81
C GLN A 294 -29.60 31.02 18.54
N CYS A 295 -28.36 31.49 18.65
CA CYS A 295 -27.42 31.45 17.53
C CYS A 295 -27.11 30.01 17.08
N GLU A 296 -26.99 29.08 18.03
CA GLU A 296 -26.82 27.65 17.73
C GLU A 296 -28.03 27.08 16.99
N GLN A 297 -29.25 27.40 17.44
CA GLN A 297 -30.49 26.99 16.76
C GLN A 297 -30.60 27.56 15.34
N ASP A 298 -30.09 28.76 15.12
CA ASP A 298 -30.08 29.43 13.81
C ASP A 298 -28.90 29.02 12.90
N GLY A 299 -28.04 28.10 13.38
CA GLY A 299 -26.90 27.57 12.63
C GLY A 299 -25.79 28.61 12.37
N ILE A 300 -25.59 29.55 13.29
CA ILE A 300 -24.59 30.62 13.14
C ILE A 300 -23.28 30.23 13.82
N GLU A 301 -22.22 30.12 13.03
CA GLU A 301 -20.87 29.86 13.51
C GLU A 301 -20.25 31.15 14.08
N ARG A 302 -19.78 31.13 15.32
CA ARG A 302 -19.30 32.34 16.02
C ARG A 302 -17.83 32.22 16.42
N PHE A 303 -17.04 33.16 15.93
CA PHE A 303 -15.66 33.39 16.36
C PHE A 303 -15.60 34.55 17.34
N ALA A 304 -14.97 34.35 18.49
CA ALA A 304 -14.86 35.39 19.51
C ALA A 304 -13.40 35.78 19.75
N VAL A 305 -13.13 37.08 19.68
CA VAL A 305 -11.82 37.69 19.87
C VAL A 305 -11.86 38.59 21.10
N ALA A 306 -11.12 38.19 22.14
CA ALA A 306 -10.95 38.96 23.37
C ALA A 306 -9.71 39.86 23.28
N VAL A 307 -9.89 41.17 23.47
CA VAL A 307 -8.82 42.16 23.45
C VAL A 307 -8.50 42.60 24.88
N LEU A 308 -7.27 42.37 25.36
CA LEU A 308 -6.91 42.64 26.76
C LEU A 308 -6.38 44.06 27.01
N GLY A 309 -6.53 44.97 26.03
CA GLY A 309 -5.97 46.32 26.08
C GLY A 309 -6.44 47.12 27.30
N GLU A 310 -7.76 47.19 27.53
CA GLU A 310 -8.32 47.90 28.69
C GLU A 310 -7.86 47.30 30.02
N TYR A 311 -7.92 45.97 30.14
CA TYR A 311 -7.55 45.24 31.37
C TYR A 311 -6.08 45.45 31.73
N ASN A 312 -5.20 45.47 30.72
CA ASN A 312 -3.78 45.76 30.90
C ASN A 312 -3.55 47.23 31.29
N ARG A 313 -4.24 48.19 30.66
CA ARG A 313 -4.15 49.63 31.01
C ARG A 313 -4.63 49.92 32.44
N GLN A 314 -5.63 49.18 32.91
CA GLN A 314 -6.20 49.34 34.26
C GLN A 314 -5.50 48.49 35.34
N ASN A 315 -4.42 47.76 35.01
CA ASN A 315 -3.71 46.85 35.91
C ASN A 315 -4.64 45.88 36.67
N LYS A 316 -5.60 45.30 35.94
CA LYS A 316 -6.59 44.37 36.50
C LYS A 316 -5.95 43.09 37.02
N THR A 317 -6.57 42.49 38.03
CA THR A 317 -6.08 41.26 38.64
C THR A 317 -6.20 40.07 37.68
N SER A 318 -5.36 39.04 37.88
CA SER A 318 -5.42 37.82 37.06
C SER A 318 -6.76 37.09 37.15
N GLU A 319 -7.53 37.28 38.24
CA GLU A 319 -8.87 36.73 38.40
C GLU A 319 -9.89 37.44 37.52
N GLU A 320 -9.84 38.77 37.46
CA GLU A 320 -10.69 39.57 36.57
C GLU A 320 -10.41 39.26 35.09
N ILE A 321 -9.13 39.11 34.71
CA ILE A 321 -8.74 38.73 33.34
C ILE A 321 -9.27 37.34 32.98
N LYS A 322 -9.18 36.37 33.91
CA LYS A 322 -9.72 35.01 33.68
C LYS A 322 -11.24 35.00 33.56
N LYS A 323 -11.93 35.83 34.33
CA LYS A 323 -13.39 35.97 34.27
C LYS A 323 -13.84 36.53 32.92
N PHE A 324 -13.17 37.58 32.44
CA PHE A 324 -13.42 38.15 31.11
C PHE A 324 -13.16 37.13 29.99
N ILE A 325 -11.99 36.48 29.98
CA ILE A 325 -11.67 35.43 29.00
C ILE A 325 -12.71 34.31 29.04
N GLY A 326 -13.13 33.89 30.23
CA GLY A 326 -14.18 32.89 30.41
C GLY A 326 -15.51 33.32 29.77
N GLN A 327 -15.91 34.58 29.93
CA GLN A 327 -17.12 35.12 29.32
C GLN A 327 -17.03 35.14 27.78
N ILE A 328 -15.94 35.63 27.20
CA ILE A 328 -15.81 35.70 25.74
C ILE A 328 -15.68 34.30 25.12
N LYS A 329 -15.03 33.37 25.83
CA LYS A 329 -14.96 31.97 25.43
C LYS A 329 -16.33 31.28 25.39
N LEU A 330 -17.32 31.75 26.17
CA LEU A 330 -18.70 31.26 26.07
C LEU A 330 -19.37 31.68 24.75
N ILE A 331 -19.01 32.84 24.19
CA ILE A 331 -19.59 33.38 22.95
C ILE A 331 -19.22 32.53 21.73
N ALA A 332 -17.96 32.11 21.66
CA ALA A 332 -17.43 31.25 20.60
C ALA A 332 -18.25 29.95 20.46
N SER A 333 -18.33 29.35 19.27
CA SER A 333 -18.97 28.04 19.07
C SER A 333 -18.22 26.89 19.79
N GLU A 334 -18.67 25.64 19.63
CA GLU A 334 -17.94 24.46 20.09
C GLU A 334 -16.54 24.33 19.45
N GLN A 335 -15.66 23.48 20.00
CA GLN A 335 -14.22 23.48 19.64
C GLN A 335 -13.55 24.84 19.93
N LYS A 336 -13.54 25.21 21.22
CA LYS A 336 -13.06 26.52 21.68
C LYS A 336 -11.63 26.86 21.26
N SER A 337 -10.77 25.87 20.97
CA SER A 337 -9.40 26.10 20.49
C SER A 337 -9.34 26.74 19.10
N ASP A 338 -10.40 26.60 18.31
CA ASP A 338 -10.47 27.12 16.94
C ASP A 338 -11.32 28.39 16.83
N HIS A 339 -12.32 28.54 17.70
CA HIS A 339 -13.30 29.63 17.64
C HIS A 339 -13.01 30.78 18.62
N PHE A 340 -12.09 30.61 19.57
CA PHE A 340 -11.74 31.65 20.55
C PHE A 340 -10.29 32.09 20.42
N PHE A 341 -10.09 33.41 20.33
CA PHE A 341 -8.78 34.04 20.29
C PHE A 341 -8.70 35.11 21.37
N ASN A 342 -7.53 35.26 21.97
CA ASN A 342 -7.22 36.39 22.84
C ASN A 342 -5.94 37.09 22.39
N VAL A 343 -5.93 38.41 22.50
CA VAL A 343 -4.78 39.25 22.16
C VAL A 343 -4.43 40.14 23.34
N SER A 344 -3.15 40.51 23.45
CA SER A 344 -2.65 41.35 24.54
C SER A 344 -3.24 42.76 24.53
N ASP A 345 -3.50 43.31 23.35
CA ASP A 345 -3.96 44.68 23.15
C ASP A 345 -4.54 44.83 21.73
N GLU A 346 -5.04 46.02 21.41
CA GLU A 346 -5.66 46.33 20.12
C GLU A 346 -4.67 46.21 18.95
N ILE A 347 -3.37 46.48 19.16
CA ILE A 347 -2.35 46.42 18.12
C ILE A 347 -2.03 44.97 17.74
N ALA A 348 -2.06 44.07 18.72
CA ALA A 348 -1.83 42.64 18.53
C ALA A 348 -2.94 41.94 17.73
N LEU A 349 -4.08 42.57 17.45
CA LEU A 349 -5.14 42.01 16.61
C LEU A 349 -4.65 41.60 15.22
N VAL A 350 -3.68 42.31 14.65
CA VAL A 350 -3.13 41.97 13.34
C VAL A 350 -2.46 40.59 13.34
N THR A 351 -1.91 40.15 14.48
CA THR A 351 -1.19 38.87 14.59
C THR A 351 -2.10 37.65 14.43
N ILE A 352 -3.39 37.79 14.74
CA ILE A 352 -4.35 36.68 14.65
C ILE A 352 -5.00 36.58 13.26
N VAL A 353 -4.75 37.53 12.35
CA VAL A 353 -5.45 37.60 11.05
C VAL A 353 -5.18 36.36 10.18
N ASP A 354 -3.95 35.83 10.17
CA ASP A 354 -3.63 34.58 9.46
C ASP A 354 -4.37 33.39 10.06
N VAL A 355 -4.33 33.25 11.38
CA VAL A 355 -4.93 32.12 12.08
C VAL A 355 -6.46 32.17 11.97
N LEU A 356 -7.07 33.30 12.31
CA LEU A 356 -8.52 33.50 12.21
C LEU A 356 -9.02 33.31 10.78
N GLY A 357 -8.35 33.88 9.79
CA GLY A 357 -8.67 33.68 8.38
C GLY A 357 -8.63 32.20 8.00
N SER A 358 -7.55 31.49 8.36
CA SER A 358 -7.42 30.06 8.06
C SER A 358 -8.51 29.20 8.70
N LYS A 359 -8.97 29.53 9.91
CA LYS A 359 -10.03 28.81 10.61
C LYS A 359 -11.41 29.08 10.02
N ILE A 360 -11.67 30.32 9.59
CA ILE A 360 -12.91 30.67 8.88
C ILE A 360 -12.95 30.00 7.51
N PHE A 361 -11.85 29.98 6.77
CA PHE A 361 -11.79 29.29 5.47
C PHE A 361 -11.85 27.77 5.60
N ALA A 362 -11.42 27.20 6.74
CA ALA A 362 -11.62 25.77 6.99
C ALA A 362 -13.11 25.38 7.06
N LEU A 363 -14.01 26.31 7.40
CA LEU A 363 -15.46 26.08 7.37
C LEU A 363 -16.03 26.06 5.94
N GLU A 364 -15.32 26.57 4.94
CA GLU A 364 -15.69 26.45 3.52
C GLU A 364 -15.46 25.02 3.00
N ALA A 365 -14.65 24.23 3.71
CA ALA A 365 -14.23 22.88 3.31
C ALA A 365 -15.07 21.77 3.94
N THR A 366 -15.70 22.03 5.09
CA THR A 366 -16.45 21.03 5.87
C THR A 366 -17.97 21.13 5.61
N SER A 367 -18.65 19.99 5.57
CA SER A 367 -20.14 19.95 5.49
C SER A 367 -20.80 20.08 6.87
N GLU A 368 -20.02 20.09 7.95
CA GLU A 368 -20.46 20.21 9.35
C GLU A 368 -19.70 21.35 10.07
N ASN A 369 -20.26 21.87 11.18
CA ASN A 369 -19.82 23.04 11.97
C ASN A 369 -18.44 22.90 12.69
N HIS A 370 -17.43 22.31 12.04
CA HIS A 370 -16.13 22.01 12.65
C HIS A 370 -14.95 22.52 11.80
N THR A 371 -13.96 23.11 12.46
CA THR A 371 -12.95 24.05 11.91
C THR A 371 -11.54 23.47 11.72
N SER A 372 -11.31 22.17 11.95
CA SER A 372 -9.92 21.67 11.95
C SER A 372 -9.67 20.20 11.60
N SER A 373 -10.68 19.43 11.16
CA SER A 373 -10.44 18.09 10.63
C SER A 373 -10.44 18.10 9.11
N PHE A 374 -9.33 17.70 8.48
CA PHE A 374 -9.34 17.33 7.08
C PHE A 374 -10.22 16.08 6.96
N GLU A 375 -11.33 16.19 6.24
CA GLU A 375 -12.17 15.05 5.89
C GLU A 375 -11.61 14.38 4.65
N MET A 376 -11.78 14.99 3.48
CA MET A 376 -11.43 14.39 2.18
C MET A 376 -10.50 15.24 1.33
N GLU A 377 -10.17 16.45 1.79
CA GLU A 377 -9.33 17.43 1.09
C GLU A 377 -7.94 16.89 0.79
N MET A 378 -7.41 16.04 1.68
CA MET A 378 -6.12 15.37 1.56
C MET A 378 -6.28 13.87 1.37
N SER A 379 -7.41 13.40 0.85
CA SER A 379 -7.78 11.97 0.82
C SER A 379 -6.80 11.07 0.06
N GLN A 380 -6.15 11.58 -0.99
CA GLN A 380 -5.26 10.80 -1.86
C GLN A 380 -5.90 9.50 -2.38
N SER A 381 -7.16 9.57 -2.80
CA SER A 381 -7.90 8.44 -3.37
C SER A 381 -7.18 7.86 -4.59
N GLY A 382 -7.11 6.53 -4.66
CA GLY A 382 -6.31 5.82 -5.65
C GLY A 382 -4.86 5.62 -5.23
N PHE A 383 -4.52 5.84 -3.94
CA PHE A 383 -3.23 5.47 -3.36
C PHE A 383 -2.95 3.97 -3.53
N SER A 384 -3.99 3.16 -3.35
CA SER A 384 -4.09 1.78 -3.81
C SER A 384 -5.41 1.61 -4.55
N ALA A 385 -5.50 0.56 -5.36
CA ALA A 385 -6.72 0.23 -6.06
C ALA A 385 -6.84 -1.29 -6.17
N HIS A 386 -8.06 -1.79 -6.14
CA HIS A 386 -8.36 -3.19 -6.42
C HIS A 386 -9.66 -3.30 -7.18
N THR A 387 -9.63 -4.11 -8.24
CA THR A 387 -10.77 -4.32 -9.13
C THR A 387 -11.30 -5.73 -8.91
N SER A 388 -12.60 -5.85 -8.69
CA SER A 388 -13.28 -7.13 -8.51
C SER A 388 -14.55 -7.17 -9.36
N LYS A 389 -15.20 -8.34 -9.45
CA LYS A 389 -16.52 -8.45 -10.11
C LYS A 389 -17.59 -7.58 -9.42
N ALA A 390 -17.40 -7.24 -8.15
CA ALA A 390 -18.33 -6.41 -7.38
C ALA A 390 -18.15 -4.91 -7.62
N GLY A 391 -16.99 -4.49 -8.16
CA GLY A 391 -16.67 -3.09 -8.40
C GLY A 391 -15.21 -2.75 -8.10
N VAL A 392 -14.89 -1.46 -8.22
CA VAL A 392 -13.58 -0.87 -7.91
C VAL A 392 -13.52 -0.40 -6.46
N MET A 393 -12.41 -0.70 -5.79
CA MET A 393 -12.04 -0.13 -4.50
C MET A 393 -10.84 0.79 -4.66
N LEU A 394 -10.88 1.96 -4.04
CA LEU A 394 -9.78 2.92 -4.04
C LEU A 394 -9.38 3.26 -2.61
N GLY A 395 -8.13 2.98 -2.25
CA GLY A 395 -7.56 3.41 -0.98
C GLY A 395 -7.41 4.93 -0.91
N ALA A 396 -7.80 5.53 0.22
CA ALA A 396 -7.74 6.96 0.48
C ALA A 396 -7.08 7.23 1.84
N VAL A 397 -5.74 7.14 1.86
CA VAL A 397 -4.93 7.14 3.09
C VAL A 397 -4.95 8.43 3.87
N GLY A 398 -5.16 9.57 3.21
CA GLY A 398 -5.12 10.88 3.87
C GLY A 398 -6.49 11.37 4.35
N ALA A 399 -7.53 10.56 4.17
CA ALA A 399 -8.87 10.86 4.66
C ALA A 399 -8.91 10.94 6.20
N PHE A 400 -9.77 11.80 6.73
CA PHE A 400 -10.06 11.96 8.16
C PHE A 400 -8.80 12.13 9.00
N ASN A 401 -8.00 13.16 8.72
CA ASN A 401 -6.71 13.40 9.36
C ASN A 401 -5.75 12.20 9.25
N TRP A 402 -5.58 11.65 8.04
CA TRP A 402 -4.70 10.50 7.76
C TRP A 402 -5.06 9.22 8.51
N ASN A 403 -6.26 9.16 9.09
CA ASN A 403 -6.79 7.92 9.61
C ASN A 403 -7.02 6.92 8.47
N GLY A 404 -7.48 7.45 7.33
CA GLY A 404 -7.65 6.74 6.07
C GLY A 404 -9.05 6.13 5.93
N THR A 405 -9.41 5.80 4.70
CA THR A 405 -10.65 5.09 4.36
C THR A 405 -10.48 4.34 3.04
N VAL A 406 -11.50 3.58 2.64
CA VAL A 406 -11.57 2.92 1.33
C VAL A 406 -12.81 3.41 0.61
N VAL A 407 -12.64 4.04 -0.54
CA VAL A 407 -13.74 4.47 -1.41
C VAL A 407 -14.20 3.27 -2.22
N MET A 408 -15.47 2.90 -2.06
CA MET A 408 -16.05 1.68 -2.61
C MET A 408 -17.01 2.02 -3.75
N GLN A 409 -16.91 1.34 -4.88
CA GLN A 409 -17.93 1.45 -5.92
C GLN A 409 -19.17 0.64 -5.55
N SER A 410 -20.34 1.27 -5.58
CA SER A 410 -21.65 0.65 -5.40
C SER A 410 -22.54 1.00 -6.61
N GLY A 411 -22.73 0.04 -7.51
CA GLY A 411 -23.37 0.28 -8.80
C GLY A 411 -22.53 1.22 -9.69
N GLN A 412 -23.09 2.37 -10.07
CA GLN A 412 -22.39 3.39 -10.86
C GLN A 412 -21.77 4.50 -10.00
N GLU A 413 -22.04 4.53 -8.70
CA GLU A 413 -21.58 5.58 -7.79
C GLU A 413 -20.46 5.08 -6.89
N PHE A 414 -19.67 6.02 -6.37
CA PHE A 414 -18.65 5.75 -5.37
C PHE A 414 -19.15 6.22 -4.00
N VAL A 415 -19.03 5.34 -3.01
CA VAL A 415 -19.44 5.56 -1.63
C VAL A 415 -18.19 5.71 -0.77
N VAL A 416 -18.16 6.77 0.04
CA VAL A 416 -17.11 7.01 1.03
C VAL A 416 -17.64 6.58 2.41
N PRO A 417 -17.10 5.53 3.03
CA PRO A 417 -17.47 5.14 4.38
C PRO A 417 -17.21 6.27 5.39
N LYS A 418 -18.06 6.37 6.41
CA LYS A 418 -17.95 7.35 7.51
C LYS A 418 -16.63 7.17 8.27
N ASN A 419 -16.11 8.24 8.88
CA ASN A 419 -14.84 8.22 9.64
C ASN A 419 -14.74 7.09 10.69
N ASN A 420 -15.84 6.77 11.37
CA ASN A 420 -15.87 5.70 12.38
C ASN A 420 -16.06 4.27 11.80
N SER A 421 -16.17 4.11 10.49
CA SER A 421 -16.46 2.80 9.86
C SER A 421 -15.37 1.75 10.09
N PHE A 422 -14.11 2.20 10.13
CA PHE A 422 -12.95 1.33 10.35
C PHE A 422 -12.41 1.41 11.80
N HIS A 423 -13.08 2.17 12.67
CA HIS A 423 -12.62 2.48 14.03
C HIS A 423 -13.71 2.20 15.08
N ILE A 424 -13.40 1.39 16.09
CA ILE A 424 -14.33 1.08 17.17
C ILE A 424 -14.12 2.10 18.30
N PRO A 425 -15.14 2.86 18.73
CA PRO A 425 -15.01 3.91 19.74
C PRO A 425 -14.47 3.44 21.10
N GLU A 426 -14.63 2.17 21.47
CA GLU A 426 -14.20 1.66 22.78
C GLU A 426 -12.67 1.49 22.92
N GLU A 427 -11.90 1.49 21.82
CA GLU A 427 -10.42 1.43 21.83
C GLU A 427 -9.77 2.85 21.94
N GLN A 428 -10.57 3.93 22.08
CA GLN A 428 -10.19 5.37 22.03
C GLN A 428 -9.36 5.93 23.22
N ARG A 429 -8.54 5.13 23.92
CA ARG A 429 -7.69 5.70 24.98
C ARG A 429 -6.51 6.53 24.46
N TYR A 430 -6.24 6.47 23.16
CA TYR A 430 -5.19 7.25 22.50
C TYR A 430 -5.76 7.77 21.18
N GLU A 431 -5.67 9.09 20.96
CA GLU A 431 -6.06 9.73 19.71
C GLU A 431 -5.44 8.99 18.50
N GLY A 432 -6.25 8.81 17.46
CA GLY A 432 -5.91 8.08 16.23
C GLY A 432 -4.74 8.73 15.50
N MET A 433 -3.53 8.22 15.73
CA MET A 433 -2.35 8.63 15.00
C MET A 433 -2.40 8.03 13.60
N ALA A 434 -2.76 8.86 12.60
CA ALA A 434 -2.49 8.71 11.17
C ALA A 434 -2.29 7.25 10.70
N GLY A 435 -3.36 6.43 10.78
CA GLY A 435 -3.29 4.97 10.59
C GLY A 435 -3.03 4.53 9.15
N TYR A 436 -3.34 5.38 8.17
CA TYR A 436 -3.25 5.11 6.73
C TYR A 436 -4.09 3.90 6.29
N VAL A 437 -5.33 3.79 6.78
CA VAL A 437 -6.30 2.82 6.24
C VAL A 437 -6.46 3.06 4.74
N GLY A 438 -6.47 2.00 3.95
CA GLY A 438 -6.47 2.09 2.49
C GLY A 438 -5.09 2.20 1.87
N TYR A 439 -4.01 1.97 2.64
CA TYR A 439 -2.66 1.93 2.06
C TYR A 439 -2.54 0.83 1.00
N ASP A 440 -3.16 -0.32 1.28
CA ASP A 440 -3.41 -1.38 0.32
C ASP A 440 -4.82 -1.94 0.51
N VAL A 441 -5.42 -2.43 -0.57
CA VAL A 441 -6.80 -2.93 -0.60
C VAL A 441 -6.88 -4.21 -1.43
N GLN A 442 -7.62 -5.21 -0.92
CA GLN A 442 -7.79 -6.52 -1.56
C GLN A 442 -9.19 -7.08 -1.28
N SER A 443 -9.57 -8.12 -2.03
CA SER A 443 -10.82 -8.85 -1.78
C SER A 443 -10.59 -10.35 -1.75
N ALA A 444 -11.20 -11.05 -0.80
CA ALA A 444 -11.24 -12.51 -0.75
C ALA A 444 -12.64 -13.04 -1.12
N HIS A 445 -12.69 -14.07 -1.96
CA HIS A 445 -13.93 -14.75 -2.33
C HIS A 445 -14.13 -15.94 -1.41
N THR A 446 -15.31 -16.02 -0.78
CA THR A 446 -15.67 -17.12 0.13
C THR A 446 -17.02 -17.71 -0.27
N PRO A 447 -17.35 -18.93 0.19
CA PRO A 447 -18.68 -19.51 -0.03
C PRO A 447 -19.83 -18.64 0.53
N HIS A 448 -19.53 -17.77 1.49
CA HIS A 448 -20.48 -16.88 2.16
C HIS A 448 -20.51 -15.46 1.59
N GLY A 449 -19.84 -15.22 0.45
CA GLY A 449 -19.74 -13.91 -0.20
C GLY A 449 -18.32 -13.34 -0.20
N VAL A 450 -18.21 -12.07 -0.59
CA VAL A 450 -16.93 -11.36 -0.70
C VAL A 450 -16.56 -10.74 0.65
N LEU A 451 -15.31 -10.93 1.06
CA LEU A 451 -14.68 -10.21 2.15
C LEU A 451 -13.75 -9.16 1.56
N TYR A 452 -13.83 -7.95 2.07
CA TYR A 452 -12.94 -6.85 1.71
C TYR A 452 -11.85 -6.72 2.77
N ILE A 453 -10.65 -6.35 2.33
CA ILE A 453 -9.46 -6.34 3.18
C ILE A 453 -8.74 -5.02 2.93
N THR A 454 -8.34 -4.35 3.99
CA THR A 454 -7.55 -3.12 3.89
C THR A 454 -6.42 -3.09 4.91
N GLY A 455 -5.30 -2.56 4.46
CA GLY A 455 -4.09 -2.36 5.24
C GLY A 455 -4.02 -0.96 5.86
N ALA A 456 -3.53 -0.90 7.09
CA ALA A 456 -3.28 0.32 7.86
C ALA A 456 -1.89 0.23 8.52
N PRO A 457 -0.79 0.36 7.76
CA PRO A 457 0.55 0.02 8.21
C PRO A 457 1.11 0.95 9.28
N ARG A 458 0.49 2.11 9.52
CA ARG A 458 0.86 3.05 10.59
C ARG A 458 -0.03 2.95 11.81
N PHE A 459 -1.09 2.13 11.77
CA PHE A 459 -2.00 1.98 12.89
C PHE A 459 -1.25 1.52 14.14
N ASN A 460 -1.38 2.30 15.23
CA ASN A 460 -0.65 2.08 16.48
C ASN A 460 0.87 1.91 16.30
N HIS A 461 1.44 2.48 15.24
CA HIS A 461 2.82 2.33 14.79
C HIS A 461 3.32 0.90 14.50
N SER A 462 2.57 -0.15 14.81
CA SER A 462 2.93 -1.54 14.47
C SER A 462 2.29 -2.02 13.17
N GLY A 463 1.17 -1.41 12.78
CA GLY A 463 0.39 -1.78 11.60
C GLY A 463 -0.79 -2.70 11.93
N GLN A 464 -1.82 -2.65 11.09
CA GLN A 464 -3.03 -3.48 11.21
C GLN A 464 -3.57 -3.83 9.82
N VAL A 465 -4.22 -4.99 9.70
CA VAL A 465 -5.07 -5.35 8.57
C VAL A 465 -6.50 -5.54 9.07
N THR A 466 -7.47 -4.96 8.37
CA THR A 466 -8.89 -5.05 8.72
C THR A 466 -9.63 -5.81 7.62
N VAL A 467 -10.34 -6.87 8.01
CA VAL A 467 -11.21 -7.67 7.15
C VAL A 467 -12.65 -7.30 7.46
N TYR A 468 -13.44 -6.98 6.44
CA TYR A 468 -14.77 -6.43 6.60
C TYR A 468 -15.71 -6.84 5.47
N ARG A 469 -17.01 -6.66 5.68
CA ARG A 469 -18.04 -6.71 4.64
C ARG A 469 -18.60 -5.31 4.41
N PHE A 470 -19.04 -5.07 3.18
CA PHE A 470 -19.67 -3.83 2.76
C PHE A 470 -21.00 -4.15 2.08
N ASP A 471 -22.08 -3.55 2.57
CA ASP A 471 -23.45 -3.79 2.09
C ASP A 471 -23.95 -2.74 1.09
N GLY A 472 -23.07 -1.80 0.69
CA GLY A 472 -23.39 -0.67 -0.18
C GLY A 472 -23.42 0.67 0.55
N GLU A 473 -23.57 0.67 1.88
CA GLU A 473 -23.58 1.89 2.69
C GLU A 473 -22.71 1.77 3.94
N ASN A 474 -22.76 0.63 4.64
CA ASN A 474 -22.12 0.40 5.91
C ASN A 474 -21.00 -0.65 5.82
N VAL A 475 -19.97 -0.43 6.63
CA VAL A 475 -18.86 -1.35 6.82
C VAL A 475 -19.09 -2.15 8.10
N THR A 476 -18.98 -3.48 8.00
CA THR A 476 -19.04 -4.39 9.14
C THR A 476 -17.71 -5.11 9.29
N ILE A 477 -16.98 -4.81 10.36
CA ILE A 477 -15.66 -5.41 10.62
C ILE A 477 -15.86 -6.86 11.07
N ILE A 478 -15.21 -7.79 10.37
CA ILE A 478 -15.21 -9.23 10.66
C ILE A 478 -13.99 -9.60 11.52
N GLN A 479 -12.81 -9.08 11.16
CA GLN A 479 -11.56 -9.43 11.83
C GLN A 479 -10.55 -8.28 11.74
N LYS A 480 -9.69 -8.17 12.76
CA LYS A 480 -8.50 -7.30 12.76
C LYS A 480 -7.26 -8.14 13.03
N LEU A 481 -6.27 -8.07 12.14
CA LEU A 481 -4.96 -8.69 12.31
C LEU A 481 -3.96 -7.59 12.72
N LYS A 482 -3.22 -7.78 13.81
CA LYS A 482 -2.33 -6.76 14.38
C LYS A 482 -0.87 -7.11 14.11
N GLY A 483 -0.08 -6.13 13.70
CA GLY A 483 1.37 -6.27 13.54
C GLY A 483 2.08 -6.38 14.88
N GLU A 484 3.15 -7.18 14.92
CA GLU A 484 3.87 -7.53 16.16
C GLU A 484 4.97 -6.52 16.53
N GLN A 485 5.59 -5.88 15.54
CA GLN A 485 6.76 -5.01 15.74
C GLN A 485 6.45 -3.57 15.30
N ILE A 486 6.78 -2.61 16.16
CA ILE A 486 6.70 -1.17 15.85
C ILE A 486 7.58 -0.83 14.64
N GLY A 487 7.05 -0.03 13.72
CA GLY A 487 7.74 0.40 12.51
C GLY A 487 7.87 -0.69 11.43
N SER A 488 7.36 -1.91 11.66
CA SER A 488 7.46 -3.01 10.68
C SER A 488 6.66 -2.77 9.40
N TYR A 489 5.72 -1.82 9.45
CA TYR A 489 4.84 -1.46 8.34
C TYR A 489 3.93 -2.62 7.92
N PHE A 490 3.51 -3.44 8.90
CA PHE A 490 2.63 -4.59 8.70
C PHE A 490 1.29 -4.19 8.07
N GLY A 491 0.90 -4.83 6.97
CA GLY A 491 -0.31 -4.49 6.23
C GLY A 491 -0.10 -3.43 5.15
N SER A 492 1.15 -3.17 4.75
CA SER A 492 1.44 -2.26 3.62
C SER A 492 1.35 -2.94 2.26
N VAL A 493 1.40 -4.27 2.22
CA VAL A 493 1.24 -5.09 1.02
C VAL A 493 0.35 -6.27 1.39
N LEU A 494 -0.71 -6.48 0.63
CA LEU A 494 -1.73 -7.49 0.82
C LEU A 494 -1.90 -8.26 -0.49
N GLN A 495 -1.93 -9.59 -0.39
CA GLN A 495 -2.26 -10.43 -1.55
C GLN A 495 -3.10 -11.61 -1.11
N THR A 496 -4.29 -11.73 -1.70
CA THR A 496 -5.15 -12.91 -1.56
C THR A 496 -4.87 -13.90 -2.67
N HIS A 497 -4.92 -15.20 -2.38
CA HIS A 497 -4.75 -16.21 -3.41
C HIS A 497 -5.62 -17.46 -3.17
N ASP A 498 -6.19 -17.95 -4.26
CA ASP A 498 -6.78 -19.29 -4.40
C ASP A 498 -5.65 -20.22 -4.87
N ILE A 499 -5.23 -21.16 -4.04
CA ILE A 499 -4.11 -22.04 -4.32
C ILE A 499 -4.57 -23.31 -5.02
N ASP A 500 -5.68 -23.91 -4.58
CA ASP A 500 -6.18 -25.18 -5.13
C ASP A 500 -7.14 -25.03 -6.32
N ARG A 501 -7.41 -23.80 -6.76
CA ARG A 501 -8.20 -23.43 -7.94
C ARG A 501 -9.69 -23.78 -7.79
N ASP A 502 -10.20 -23.75 -6.57
CA ASP A 502 -11.62 -23.97 -6.30
C ASP A 502 -12.51 -22.71 -6.47
N ASN A 503 -11.91 -21.58 -6.88
CA ASN A 503 -12.46 -20.22 -6.97
C ASN A 503 -12.72 -19.53 -5.63
N TYR A 504 -12.32 -20.13 -4.52
CA TYR A 504 -12.33 -19.50 -3.21
C TYR A 504 -10.92 -19.14 -2.77
N THR A 505 -10.81 -18.04 -2.03
CA THR A 505 -9.53 -17.60 -1.49
C THR A 505 -9.12 -18.53 -0.35
N ASP A 506 -7.97 -19.18 -0.47
CA ASP A 506 -7.41 -20.03 0.58
C ASP A 506 -6.56 -19.25 1.57
N ILE A 507 -5.75 -18.31 1.08
CA ILE A 507 -4.76 -17.60 1.89
C ILE A 507 -4.73 -16.09 1.65
N LEU A 508 -4.30 -15.37 2.67
CA LEU A 508 -3.95 -13.96 2.65
C LEU A 508 -2.49 -13.82 3.08
N LEU A 509 -1.68 -13.19 2.22
CA LEU A 509 -0.32 -12.79 2.54
C LEU A 509 -0.29 -11.32 2.96
N VAL A 510 0.39 -11.05 4.06
CA VAL A 510 0.56 -9.71 4.61
C VAL A 510 2.04 -9.38 4.71
N GLY A 511 2.47 -8.39 3.93
CA GLY A 511 3.83 -7.85 3.95
C GLY A 511 4.08 -6.91 5.12
N ALA A 512 5.26 -7.07 5.73
CA ALA A 512 5.86 -6.14 6.69
C ALA A 512 7.30 -5.84 6.24
N PRO A 513 7.48 -5.10 5.13
CA PRO A 513 8.78 -4.91 4.49
C PRO A 513 9.79 -4.15 5.35
N MET A 514 9.33 -3.35 6.32
CA MET A 514 10.21 -2.62 7.24
C MET A 514 10.45 -3.38 8.55
N TYR A 515 10.06 -4.66 8.63
CA TYR A 515 10.38 -5.49 9.79
C TYR A 515 11.90 -5.54 10.00
N MET A 516 12.33 -5.15 11.20
CA MET A 516 13.72 -5.12 11.62
C MET A 516 14.18 -6.49 12.09
N GLY A 517 15.18 -7.03 11.39
CA GLY A 517 15.84 -8.29 11.69
C GLY A 517 16.74 -8.23 12.93
N PRO A 518 17.31 -9.38 13.34
CA PRO A 518 18.16 -9.48 14.52
C PRO A 518 19.44 -8.63 14.43
N GLU A 519 19.92 -8.32 13.22
CA GLU A 519 21.10 -7.46 13.00
C GLU A 519 20.74 -5.97 12.89
N ARG A 520 19.49 -5.59 13.23
CA ARG A 520 18.93 -4.24 13.02
C ARG A 520 18.94 -3.82 11.55
N ASP A 521 18.80 -4.79 10.68
CA ASP A 521 18.61 -4.62 9.25
C ASP A 521 17.12 -4.56 8.90
N GLU A 522 16.75 -3.83 7.85
CA GLU A 522 15.39 -3.87 7.29
C GLU A 522 15.18 -5.18 6.53
N GLN A 523 15.15 -6.29 7.26
CA GLN A 523 15.02 -7.63 6.72
C GLN A 523 13.72 -7.77 5.91
N GLY A 524 12.61 -7.30 6.48
CA GLY A 524 11.26 -7.54 5.98
C GLY A 524 10.77 -8.97 6.23
N GLN A 525 9.45 -9.13 6.35
CA GLN A 525 8.79 -10.42 6.54
C GLN A 525 7.45 -10.47 5.82
N VAL A 526 6.98 -11.67 5.50
CA VAL A 526 5.63 -11.91 4.96
C VAL A 526 4.91 -12.93 5.82
N TYR A 527 3.76 -12.54 6.35
CA TYR A 527 2.90 -13.39 7.16
C TYR A 527 1.88 -14.08 6.26
N VAL A 528 1.72 -15.39 6.43
CA VAL A 528 0.76 -16.20 5.67
C VAL A 528 -0.39 -16.55 6.60
N TYR A 529 -1.59 -16.11 6.23
CA TYR A 529 -2.81 -16.41 6.94
C TYR A 529 -3.69 -17.32 6.09
N LYS A 530 -4.18 -18.41 6.67
CA LYS A 530 -5.09 -19.35 6.02
C LYS A 530 -6.53 -19.03 6.39
N LEU A 531 -7.42 -19.05 5.40
CA LEU A 531 -8.84 -18.88 5.62
C LEU A 531 -9.44 -20.17 6.18
N ASN A 532 -10.07 -20.08 7.35
CA ASN A 532 -10.76 -21.19 7.97
C ASN A 532 -12.23 -21.29 7.50
N GLU A 533 -12.91 -22.39 7.85
CA GLU A 533 -14.32 -22.62 7.48
C GLU A 533 -15.28 -21.56 8.03
N SER A 534 -14.91 -20.89 9.14
CA SER A 534 -15.69 -19.80 9.72
C SER A 534 -15.53 -18.45 9.00
N GLY A 535 -14.67 -18.38 7.97
CA GLY A 535 -14.39 -17.15 7.22
C GLY A 535 -13.43 -16.20 7.93
N LEU A 536 -12.60 -16.71 8.83
CA LEU A 536 -11.56 -15.96 9.53
C LEU A 536 -10.17 -16.40 9.06
N PHE A 537 -9.24 -15.46 9.02
CA PHE A 537 -7.85 -15.67 8.65
C PHE A 537 -7.00 -16.02 9.88
N GLU A 538 -6.41 -17.21 9.90
CA GLU A 538 -5.55 -17.69 10.98
C GLU A 538 -4.09 -17.71 10.53
N HIS A 539 -3.18 -17.21 11.36
CA HIS A 539 -1.75 -17.21 11.06
C HIS A 539 -1.24 -18.65 10.98
N GLU A 540 -0.63 -19.02 9.85
CA GLU A 540 -0.09 -20.36 9.61
C GLU A 540 1.44 -20.35 9.71
N MET A 541 2.10 -19.40 9.05
CA MET A 541 3.56 -19.29 9.04
C MET A 541 4.04 -17.89 8.64
N THR A 542 5.35 -17.66 8.77
CA THR A 542 6.00 -16.40 8.40
C THR A 542 7.22 -16.67 7.54
N LEU A 543 7.21 -16.12 6.32
CA LEU A 543 8.29 -16.23 5.34
C LEU A 543 9.35 -15.14 5.58
N LYS A 544 10.61 -15.53 5.39
CA LYS A 544 11.78 -14.67 5.59
C LYS A 544 12.74 -14.77 4.41
N PRO A 545 13.46 -13.69 4.06
CA PRO A 545 14.48 -13.74 3.02
C PRO A 545 15.71 -14.51 3.49
N VAL A 546 16.68 -14.71 2.59
CA VAL A 546 18.01 -15.19 2.97
C VAL A 546 18.70 -14.17 3.88
N ASN A 547 19.38 -14.65 4.92
CA ASN A 547 20.09 -13.79 5.86
C ASN A 547 21.08 -12.88 5.11
N GLN A 548 20.92 -11.58 5.28
CA GLN A 548 21.86 -10.57 4.80
C GLN A 548 22.87 -10.28 5.90
N THR A 549 24.14 -10.16 5.56
CA THR A 549 25.15 -9.64 6.50
C THR A 549 25.19 -8.13 6.39
N CYS A 550 24.76 -7.43 7.42
CA CYS A 550 24.77 -5.97 7.42
C CYS A 550 26.10 -5.41 7.92
N CYS A 551 26.98 -5.14 6.96
CA CYS A 551 28.30 -4.62 7.21
C CYS A 551 28.31 -3.10 7.03
N MET A 552 27.97 -2.36 8.11
CA MET A 552 28.11 -0.90 8.15
C MET A 552 29.59 -0.50 8.31
N ALA A 553 29.97 0.70 7.87
CA ALA A 553 31.33 1.23 7.99
C ALA A 553 31.89 1.25 9.43
N HIS A 554 31.02 1.21 10.44
CA HIS A 554 31.37 1.17 11.87
C HIS A 554 31.36 -0.25 12.50
N SER A 555 30.97 -1.28 11.74
CA SER A 555 31.01 -2.70 12.18
C SER A 555 32.43 -3.24 12.03
N GLN A 556 33.16 -3.37 13.14
CA GLN A 556 34.58 -3.71 13.15
C GLN A 556 34.88 -5.17 12.78
N ASN A 557 35.89 -5.32 11.92
CA ASN A 557 36.91 -6.38 11.83
C ASN A 557 36.60 -7.77 11.24
N ASN A 558 35.38 -8.13 10.82
CA ASN A 558 35.12 -9.44 10.16
C ASN A 558 34.27 -9.41 8.88
N CYS A 559 33.92 -8.23 8.36
CA CYS A 559 33.08 -8.08 7.18
C CYS A 559 33.87 -8.16 5.87
N LYS A 560 33.56 -9.12 5.00
CA LYS A 560 34.20 -9.29 3.68
C LYS A 560 33.67 -8.32 2.60
N SER A 561 32.48 -7.73 2.79
CA SER A 561 31.88 -6.75 1.88
C SER A 561 31.11 -5.70 2.67
N VAL A 562 31.46 -4.42 2.50
CA VAL A 562 30.77 -3.28 3.13
C VAL A 562 29.61 -2.84 2.23
N ASN A 563 28.42 -2.66 2.80
CA ASN A 563 27.27 -2.10 2.08
C ASN A 563 27.56 -0.64 1.74
N LYS A 564 27.30 -0.24 0.49
CA LYS A 564 27.53 1.16 0.07
C LYS A 564 26.30 2.02 0.28
N ASN A 565 25.12 1.41 0.27
CA ASN A 565 23.85 2.12 0.41
C ASN A 565 23.16 1.74 1.73
N GLU A 566 22.48 2.73 2.31
CA GLU A 566 21.61 2.57 3.47
C GLU A 566 20.14 2.84 3.07
N PRO A 567 19.15 2.21 3.72
CA PRO A 567 19.29 1.25 4.81
C PRO A 567 19.80 -0.11 4.32
N CYS A 568 20.44 -0.86 5.23
CA CYS A 568 20.82 -2.24 4.99
C CYS A 568 19.64 -3.18 5.27
N GLY A 569 19.52 -4.24 4.49
CA GLY A 569 18.44 -5.21 4.60
C GLY A 569 17.97 -5.69 3.24
N ALA A 570 16.81 -6.32 3.21
CA ALA A 570 16.22 -6.90 2.01
C ALA A 570 14.90 -6.21 1.62
N ARG A 571 14.18 -5.66 2.61
CA ARG A 571 12.76 -5.27 2.51
C ARG A 571 11.90 -6.34 1.87
N PHE A 572 12.10 -7.58 2.30
CA PHE A 572 11.33 -8.72 1.82
C PHE A 572 9.84 -8.52 2.09
N GLY A 573 9.01 -8.74 1.07
CA GLY A 573 7.57 -8.48 1.13
C GLY A 573 7.16 -7.08 0.66
N THR A 574 8.04 -6.34 -0.03
CA THR A 574 7.69 -5.05 -0.66
C THR A 574 6.72 -5.21 -1.84
N ALA A 575 6.77 -6.36 -2.51
CA ALA A 575 5.82 -6.75 -3.54
C ALA A 575 5.49 -8.24 -3.37
N ILE A 576 4.22 -8.60 -3.53
CA ILE A 576 3.74 -9.98 -3.50
C ILE A 576 2.82 -10.15 -4.69
N ALA A 577 3.16 -11.07 -5.59
CA ALA A 577 2.32 -11.42 -6.73
C ALA A 577 1.77 -12.83 -6.55
N ALA A 578 0.44 -12.94 -6.62
CA ALA A 578 -0.21 -14.22 -6.87
C ALA A 578 -0.01 -14.56 -8.34
N VAL A 579 0.64 -15.68 -8.61
CA VAL A 579 0.90 -16.12 -9.98
C VAL A 579 0.22 -17.47 -10.19
N PRO A 580 -0.42 -17.72 -11.34
CA PRO A 580 -0.91 -19.06 -11.63
C PRO A 580 0.24 -20.08 -11.58
N ASP A 581 -0.12 -21.34 -11.39
CA ASP A 581 0.76 -22.52 -11.37
C ASP A 581 1.89 -22.46 -12.41
N LEU A 582 3.12 -22.18 -11.94
CA LEU A 582 4.31 -22.08 -12.79
C LEU A 582 4.82 -23.47 -13.17
N ASN A 583 4.65 -24.47 -12.30
CA ASN A 583 5.19 -25.81 -12.49
C ASN A 583 4.18 -26.85 -13.01
N LEU A 584 2.95 -26.41 -13.29
CA LEU A 584 1.85 -27.23 -13.80
C LEU A 584 1.55 -28.44 -12.91
N ASP A 585 1.62 -28.26 -11.58
CA ASP A 585 1.32 -29.30 -10.58
C ASP A 585 -0.13 -29.28 -10.06
N GLY A 586 -0.91 -28.28 -10.49
CA GLY A 586 -2.31 -28.10 -10.11
C GLY A 586 -2.53 -27.00 -9.07
N PHE A 587 -1.47 -26.48 -8.44
CA PHE A 587 -1.57 -25.45 -7.41
C PHE A 587 -1.00 -24.12 -7.90
N ASN A 588 -1.63 -23.01 -7.55
CA ASN A 588 -1.08 -21.71 -7.89
C ASN A 588 0.08 -21.31 -6.96
N ASP A 589 0.95 -20.42 -7.46
CA ASP A 589 2.25 -20.11 -6.87
C ASP A 589 2.36 -18.64 -6.46
N ILE A 590 3.45 -18.29 -5.77
CA ILE A 590 3.65 -16.92 -5.27
C ILE A 590 5.06 -16.43 -5.54
N VAL A 591 5.16 -15.17 -5.97
CA VAL A 591 6.43 -14.47 -6.12
C VAL A 591 6.51 -13.30 -5.13
N ILE A 592 7.60 -13.21 -4.38
CA ILE A 592 7.82 -12.18 -3.35
C ILE A 592 9.08 -11.37 -3.66
N GLY A 593 8.96 -10.05 -3.62
CA GLY A 593 10.02 -9.09 -3.90
C GLY A 593 10.84 -8.69 -2.67
N SER A 594 12.14 -8.47 -2.89
CA SER A 594 13.14 -8.10 -1.89
C SER A 594 14.08 -7.02 -2.48
N PRO A 595 13.57 -5.79 -2.71
CA PRO A 595 14.25 -4.79 -3.53
C PRO A 595 15.56 -4.25 -2.95
N LEU A 596 15.76 -4.27 -1.62
CA LEU A 596 17.01 -3.74 -1.03
C LEU A 596 18.14 -4.78 -0.98
N GLU A 597 17.83 -6.03 -1.28
CA GLU A 597 18.78 -7.13 -1.22
C GLU A 597 20.00 -6.89 -2.12
N ASN A 598 21.16 -7.45 -1.73
CA ASN A 598 22.41 -7.33 -2.49
C ASN A 598 22.84 -5.87 -2.75
N ASP A 599 22.74 -4.99 -1.74
CA ASP A 599 23.10 -3.56 -1.83
C ASP A 599 22.25 -2.81 -2.87
N HIS A 600 20.92 -2.92 -2.71
CA HIS A 600 19.90 -2.23 -3.52
C HIS A 600 19.81 -2.70 -4.97
N ARG A 601 20.43 -3.83 -5.31
CA ARG A 601 20.23 -4.50 -6.62
C ARG A 601 18.91 -5.26 -6.68
N GLY A 602 18.44 -5.74 -5.54
CA GLY A 602 17.18 -6.45 -5.37
C GLY A 602 17.25 -7.95 -5.65
N ALA A 603 16.16 -8.65 -5.33
CA ALA A 603 15.96 -10.06 -5.60
C ALA A 603 14.46 -10.39 -5.59
N VAL A 604 14.09 -11.54 -6.16
CA VAL A 604 12.76 -12.12 -5.98
C VAL A 604 12.87 -13.58 -5.55
N TYR A 605 11.85 -14.04 -4.84
CA TYR A 605 11.69 -15.39 -4.34
C TYR A 605 10.42 -15.98 -4.88
N ILE A 606 10.44 -17.24 -5.28
CA ILE A 606 9.25 -17.92 -5.74
C ILE A 606 8.97 -19.13 -4.86
N TYR A 607 7.70 -19.31 -4.51
CA TYR A 607 7.18 -20.31 -3.61
C TYR A 607 6.10 -21.12 -4.31
N HIS A 608 6.22 -22.44 -4.24
CA HIS A 608 5.19 -23.31 -4.82
C HIS A 608 3.99 -23.47 -3.90
N GLY A 609 2.81 -23.54 -4.52
CA GLY A 609 1.58 -24.00 -3.90
C GLY A 609 1.67 -25.46 -3.43
N SER A 610 0.83 -25.80 -2.46
CA SER A 610 0.63 -27.16 -1.98
C SER A 610 -0.68 -27.24 -1.20
N GLN A 611 -1.66 -27.99 -1.73
CA GLN A 611 -3.00 -28.08 -1.13
C GLN A 611 -3.65 -26.70 -1.06
N LYS A 612 -4.10 -26.26 0.12
CA LYS A 612 -4.71 -24.93 0.36
C LYS A 612 -3.72 -23.94 1.00
N SER A 613 -2.43 -24.07 0.74
CA SER A 613 -1.38 -23.16 1.23
C SER A 613 -0.11 -23.26 0.36
N ILE A 614 0.99 -22.65 0.79
CA ILE A 614 2.28 -22.63 0.08
C ILE A 614 3.36 -23.37 0.87
N LYS A 615 4.47 -23.70 0.21
CA LYS A 615 5.65 -24.29 0.87
C LYS A 615 6.43 -23.21 1.63
N GLU A 616 6.95 -23.53 2.82
CA GLU A 616 7.72 -22.57 3.64
C GLU A 616 9.05 -22.16 2.99
N LYS A 617 9.68 -23.07 2.24
CA LYS A 617 10.94 -22.81 1.54
C LYS A 617 10.67 -22.38 0.11
N TYR A 618 11.30 -21.29 -0.30
CA TYR A 618 11.33 -20.89 -1.70
C TYR A 618 12.02 -21.95 -2.54
N VAL A 619 11.59 -22.07 -3.79
CA VAL A 619 12.09 -23.06 -4.74
C VAL A 619 13.14 -22.47 -5.69
N GLN A 620 13.08 -21.16 -5.97
CA GLN A 620 14.10 -20.40 -6.72
C GLN A 620 14.17 -19.00 -6.14
N ARG A 621 15.37 -18.45 -6.24
CA ARG A 621 15.67 -17.06 -5.94
C ARG A 621 16.40 -16.46 -7.13
N ILE A 622 15.78 -15.49 -7.79
CA ILE A 622 16.41 -14.75 -8.88
C ILE A 622 17.18 -13.59 -8.25
N ALA A 623 18.49 -13.74 -8.15
CA ALA A 623 19.37 -12.78 -7.52
C ALA A 623 19.65 -11.60 -8.48
N ALA A 624 19.34 -10.37 -8.07
CA ALA A 624 19.79 -9.14 -8.73
C ALA A 624 19.51 -9.08 -10.24
N GLY A 625 18.25 -8.82 -10.63
CA GLY A 625 17.87 -8.63 -12.03
C GLY A 625 18.44 -7.36 -12.68
N GLY A 626 18.94 -6.40 -11.89
CA GLY A 626 19.55 -5.14 -12.31
C GLY A 626 21.03 -4.99 -11.95
N ASP A 627 21.70 -3.98 -12.52
CA ASP A 627 23.12 -3.68 -12.31
C ASP A 627 23.41 -2.82 -11.05
N GLY A 628 22.37 -2.38 -10.34
CA GLY A 628 22.46 -1.47 -9.18
C GLY A 628 22.78 -0.01 -9.55
N LYS A 629 22.80 0.32 -10.84
CA LYS A 629 23.10 1.67 -11.35
C LYS A 629 22.00 2.16 -12.29
N SER A 630 21.85 1.52 -13.45
CA SER A 630 20.79 1.78 -14.42
C SER A 630 19.48 1.14 -14.02
N MET A 631 19.53 0.04 -13.26
CA MET A 631 18.36 -0.59 -12.65
C MET A 631 18.64 -0.90 -11.18
N LYS A 632 17.84 -0.31 -10.29
CA LYS A 632 17.89 -0.50 -8.83
C LYS A 632 16.58 -1.10 -8.33
N PHE A 633 16.59 -1.66 -7.12
CA PHE A 633 15.36 -2.12 -6.46
C PHE A 633 14.60 -3.17 -7.27
N PHE A 634 15.29 -4.13 -7.89
CA PHE A 634 14.64 -5.23 -8.60
C PHE A 634 13.74 -6.03 -7.66
N GLY A 635 12.48 -6.24 -8.04
CA GLY A 635 11.46 -6.82 -7.17
C GLY A 635 10.65 -5.76 -6.41
N GLN A 636 10.72 -4.49 -6.80
CA GLN A 636 9.85 -3.42 -6.28
C GLN A 636 8.39 -3.59 -6.72
N SER A 637 8.16 -4.15 -7.91
CA SER A 637 6.85 -4.50 -8.43
C SER A 637 6.94 -5.80 -9.22
N ILE A 638 5.89 -6.62 -9.16
CA ILE A 638 5.88 -7.96 -9.75
C ILE A 638 4.48 -8.25 -10.27
N HIS A 639 4.40 -8.84 -11.45
CA HIS A 639 3.13 -9.30 -12.02
C HIS A 639 3.35 -10.52 -12.92
N GLY A 640 2.50 -11.54 -12.81
CA GLY A 640 2.62 -12.78 -13.59
C GLY A 640 1.32 -13.54 -13.64
N ILE A 641 0.44 -13.23 -14.60
CA ILE A 641 -0.88 -13.86 -14.72
C ILE A 641 -1.13 -14.48 -16.09
N MET A 642 -0.28 -14.20 -17.07
CA MET A 642 -0.47 -14.61 -18.45
C MET A 642 0.80 -15.20 -19.05
N ASP A 643 0.60 -16.13 -19.96
CA ASP A 643 1.62 -16.60 -20.89
C ASP A 643 1.82 -15.52 -21.95
N LEU A 644 3.03 -14.96 -22.05
CA LEU A 644 3.34 -13.87 -22.98
C LEU A 644 4.02 -14.36 -24.27
N ASN A 645 4.66 -15.52 -24.28
CA ASN A 645 5.34 -16.09 -25.45
C ASN A 645 4.51 -17.14 -26.22
N GLY A 646 3.37 -17.56 -25.68
CA GLY A 646 2.47 -18.56 -26.24
C GLY A 646 2.93 -20.00 -26.05
N ASP A 647 3.80 -20.29 -25.07
CA ASP A 647 4.35 -21.63 -24.85
C ASP A 647 3.49 -22.51 -23.92
N GLY A 648 2.43 -21.97 -23.34
CA GLY A 648 1.50 -22.67 -22.45
C GLY A 648 1.84 -22.57 -20.97
N ILE A 649 2.87 -21.81 -20.58
CA ILE A 649 3.23 -21.53 -19.18
C ILE A 649 3.15 -20.03 -18.94
N ILE A 650 2.71 -19.64 -17.74
CA ILE A 650 2.63 -18.23 -17.37
C ILE A 650 4.04 -17.63 -17.19
N ASP A 651 4.20 -16.38 -17.60
CA ASP A 651 5.47 -15.66 -17.52
C ASP A 651 5.45 -14.65 -16.35
N VAL A 652 6.64 -14.28 -15.87
CA VAL A 652 6.77 -13.38 -14.71
C VAL A 652 7.46 -12.08 -15.12
N THR A 653 6.80 -10.95 -14.89
CA THR A 653 7.36 -9.60 -15.09
C THR A 653 7.75 -9.00 -13.75
N ILE A 654 8.97 -8.48 -13.68
CA ILE A 654 9.55 -7.91 -12.46
C ILE A 654 10.07 -6.50 -12.76
N GLY A 655 9.56 -5.52 -12.04
CA GLY A 655 9.99 -4.13 -12.09
C GLY A 655 11.07 -3.79 -11.07
N GLY A 656 11.82 -2.74 -11.40
CA GLY A 656 12.73 -2.02 -10.50
C GLY A 656 12.84 -0.58 -10.99
N ILE A 657 13.49 0.27 -10.22
CA ILE A 657 13.67 1.67 -10.63
C ILE A 657 14.72 1.75 -11.74
N GLY A 658 14.30 2.27 -12.90
CA GLY A 658 15.11 2.36 -14.12
C GLY A 658 14.85 1.25 -15.15
N GLY A 659 14.00 0.26 -14.85
CA GLY A 659 13.69 -0.79 -15.80
C GLY A 659 12.67 -1.83 -15.34
N ALA A 660 12.35 -2.76 -16.23
CA ALA A 660 11.59 -3.97 -15.92
C ALA A 660 12.15 -5.13 -16.73
N ALA A 661 11.95 -6.35 -16.27
CA ALA A 661 12.34 -7.56 -16.99
C ALA A 661 11.21 -8.58 -16.99
N LEU A 662 10.95 -9.14 -18.16
CA LEU A 662 10.05 -10.24 -18.40
C LEU A 662 10.87 -11.53 -18.50
N PHE A 663 10.57 -12.47 -17.60
CA PHE A 663 11.22 -13.77 -17.50
C PHE A 663 10.28 -14.84 -18.06
N TRP A 664 10.83 -15.68 -18.94
CA TRP A 664 10.11 -16.78 -19.56
C TRP A 664 10.12 -17.99 -18.63
N SER A 665 8.97 -18.62 -18.46
CA SER A 665 8.93 -19.93 -17.81
C SER A 665 9.38 -21.02 -18.79
N ARG A 666 9.95 -22.10 -18.26
CA ARG A 666 10.47 -23.25 -19.02
C ARG A 666 9.61 -24.47 -18.78
N ASP A 667 9.57 -25.34 -19.79
CA ASP A 667 8.91 -26.64 -19.71
C ASP A 667 9.44 -27.45 -18.51
N VAL A 668 8.53 -28.15 -17.82
CA VAL A 668 8.80 -28.94 -16.62
C VAL A 668 8.70 -30.42 -16.95
N ALA A 669 9.77 -31.17 -16.70
CA ALA A 669 9.79 -32.63 -16.87
C ALA A 669 9.41 -33.33 -15.55
N GLU A 670 8.34 -34.12 -15.59
CA GLU A 670 7.92 -35.01 -14.50
C GLU A 670 8.48 -36.41 -14.76
N LEU A 671 9.42 -36.85 -13.92
CA LEU A 671 10.07 -38.16 -14.04
C LEU A 671 9.46 -39.16 -13.03
N LEU A 672 8.81 -40.19 -13.55
CA LEU A 672 8.31 -41.34 -12.80
C LEU A 672 9.36 -42.46 -12.83
N ALA A 673 10.00 -42.70 -11.69
CA ALA A 673 10.91 -43.82 -11.51
C ALA A 673 10.19 -44.97 -10.78
N ASN A 674 10.27 -46.17 -11.34
CA ASN A 674 9.80 -47.40 -10.72
C ASN A 674 10.95 -48.41 -10.63
N MET A 675 11.00 -49.16 -9.53
CA MET A 675 12.05 -50.14 -9.28
C MET A 675 11.45 -51.44 -8.78
N THR A 676 11.81 -52.54 -9.44
CA THR A 676 11.37 -53.89 -9.07
C THR A 676 12.56 -54.78 -8.73
N PHE A 677 12.30 -55.86 -8.00
CA PHE A 677 13.31 -56.82 -7.55
C PHE A 677 12.86 -58.25 -7.85
N ASP A 678 13.74 -59.05 -8.44
CA ASP A 678 13.55 -60.47 -8.69
C ASP A 678 14.76 -61.28 -8.14
N PRO A 679 14.56 -62.15 -7.13
CA PRO A 679 13.31 -62.39 -6.41
C PRO A 679 12.92 -61.21 -5.51
N SER A 680 11.62 -61.04 -5.25
CA SER A 680 11.09 -59.97 -4.38
C SER A 680 11.49 -60.11 -2.91
N LYS A 681 12.04 -61.26 -2.53
CA LYS A 681 12.66 -61.55 -1.23
C LYS A 681 13.91 -62.39 -1.43
N ILE A 682 14.96 -62.08 -0.68
CA ILE A 682 16.21 -62.84 -0.71
C ILE A 682 15.98 -64.24 -0.14
N ASN A 683 16.02 -65.27 -0.99
CA ASN A 683 16.04 -66.67 -0.57
C ASN A 683 17.47 -67.21 -0.59
N LEU A 684 18.01 -67.53 0.59
CA LEU A 684 19.38 -68.05 0.74
C LEU A 684 19.62 -69.41 0.05
N GLN A 685 18.55 -70.10 -0.35
CA GLN A 685 18.64 -71.37 -1.08
C GLN A 685 18.84 -71.18 -2.59
N GLN A 686 18.49 -70.01 -3.13
CA GLN A 686 18.62 -69.68 -4.55
C GLN A 686 19.95 -68.95 -4.77
N THR A 687 20.96 -69.70 -5.21
CA THR A 687 22.33 -69.18 -5.35
C THR A 687 22.74 -69.00 -6.81
N CYS A 688 23.67 -68.07 -7.04
CA CYS A 688 24.29 -67.76 -8.31
C CYS A 688 25.82 -67.84 -8.18
N GLN A 689 26.51 -67.97 -9.32
CA GLN A 689 27.97 -67.93 -9.38
C GLN A 689 28.43 -66.53 -9.81
N VAL A 690 29.14 -65.81 -8.93
CA VAL A 690 29.76 -64.53 -9.24
C VAL A 690 31.25 -64.64 -8.96
N GLN A 691 32.09 -64.43 -9.99
CA GLN A 691 33.55 -64.53 -9.89
C GLN A 691 34.06 -65.84 -9.24
N GLY A 692 33.39 -66.97 -9.51
CA GLY A 692 33.74 -68.29 -8.99
C GLY A 692 33.33 -68.54 -7.53
N ARG A 693 32.52 -67.66 -6.92
CA ARG A 693 31.94 -67.84 -5.58
C ARG A 693 30.43 -68.03 -5.68
N THR A 694 29.91 -68.97 -4.90
CA THR A 694 28.46 -69.17 -4.71
C THR A 694 27.92 -68.07 -3.80
N THR A 695 27.09 -67.18 -4.33
CA THR A 695 26.46 -66.06 -3.58
C THR A 695 24.96 -66.02 -3.90
N VAL A 696 24.21 -65.10 -3.29
CA VAL A 696 22.82 -64.83 -3.67
C VAL A 696 22.79 -63.61 -4.57
N CYS A 697 22.24 -63.76 -5.78
CA CYS A 697 22.04 -62.66 -6.73
C CYS A 697 20.60 -62.20 -6.68
N VAL A 698 20.43 -60.90 -6.83
CA VAL A 698 19.13 -60.26 -7.02
C VAL A 698 19.23 -59.41 -8.27
N LYS A 699 18.26 -59.58 -9.16
CA LYS A 699 18.03 -58.71 -10.30
C LYS A 699 17.15 -57.56 -9.86
N THR A 700 17.52 -56.35 -10.22
CA THR A 700 16.70 -55.17 -10.03
C THR A 700 16.49 -54.51 -11.38
N GLU A 701 15.23 -54.29 -11.73
CA GLU A 701 14.88 -53.54 -12.93
C GLU A 701 14.48 -52.13 -12.52
N VAL A 702 15.13 -51.16 -13.14
CA VAL A 702 14.87 -49.73 -12.91
C VAL A 702 14.25 -49.18 -14.17
N CYS A 703 13.02 -48.71 -14.05
CA CYS A 703 12.23 -48.15 -15.13
C CYS A 703 12.01 -46.65 -14.88
N PHE A 704 12.21 -45.86 -15.92
CA PHE A 704 11.94 -44.44 -15.96
C PHE A 704 10.90 -44.16 -17.04
N LYS A 705 9.92 -43.33 -16.70
CA LYS A 705 8.96 -42.76 -17.63
C LYS A 705 8.92 -41.27 -17.36
N TYR A 706 9.02 -40.42 -18.38
CA TYR A 706 8.91 -38.98 -18.19
C TYR A 706 7.72 -38.42 -18.95
N ARG A 707 7.24 -37.27 -18.50
CA ARG A 707 6.25 -36.43 -19.19
C ARG A 707 6.73 -35.00 -19.12
N ILE A 708 6.66 -34.27 -20.23
CA ILE A 708 6.97 -32.85 -20.28
C ILE A 708 5.66 -32.06 -20.21
N LYS A 709 5.63 -31.04 -19.35
CA LYS A 709 4.52 -30.10 -19.20
C LYS A 709 4.97 -28.72 -19.67
N PRO A 710 4.15 -27.99 -20.45
CA PRO A 710 2.80 -28.33 -20.90
C PRO A 710 2.82 -29.42 -21.98
N ASP A 711 1.73 -30.18 -22.11
CA ASP A 711 1.58 -31.20 -23.16
C ASP A 711 1.47 -30.50 -24.53
N LYS A 712 2.58 -30.05 -25.11
CA LYS A 712 2.53 -29.46 -26.45
C LYS A 712 2.09 -30.52 -27.45
N HIS A 713 1.11 -30.15 -28.28
CA HIS A 713 0.61 -30.95 -29.38
C HIS A 713 1.74 -31.55 -30.22
N THR A 714 1.66 -32.86 -30.41
CA THR A 714 2.50 -33.78 -31.19
C THR A 714 2.67 -33.48 -32.68
N ASN A 715 2.51 -32.24 -33.17
CA ASN A 715 2.36 -31.95 -34.61
C ASN A 715 3.24 -30.82 -35.18
N THR A 716 4.49 -30.69 -34.74
CA THR A 716 5.54 -30.11 -35.60
C THR A 716 6.71 -31.06 -35.63
N GLY A 717 6.69 -31.94 -36.64
CA GLY A 717 7.72 -32.95 -36.83
C GLY A 717 9.08 -32.33 -37.09
N THR A 718 9.94 -32.32 -36.07
CA THR A 718 11.40 -32.48 -36.18
C THR A 718 11.98 -32.68 -34.78
N GLY A 719 12.15 -33.94 -34.37
CA GLY A 719 12.92 -34.34 -33.19
C GLY A 719 12.08 -35.06 -32.14
N GLU A 720 12.35 -36.35 -31.93
CA GLU A 720 11.98 -37.01 -30.68
C GLU A 720 12.68 -36.25 -29.54
N GLU A 721 11.93 -35.72 -28.58
CA GLU A 721 12.52 -35.08 -27.40
C GLU A 721 13.24 -36.15 -26.58
N VAL A 722 14.56 -36.09 -26.51
CA VAL A 722 15.37 -37.07 -25.78
C VAL A 722 15.80 -36.49 -24.43
N MET A 723 15.30 -37.05 -23.34
CA MET A 723 15.76 -36.71 -21.99
C MET A 723 17.05 -37.47 -21.70
N ARG A 724 18.12 -36.75 -21.32
CA ARG A 724 19.40 -37.38 -20.94
C ARG A 724 19.50 -37.38 -19.43
N GLU A 725 19.38 -38.56 -18.84
CA GLU A 725 19.38 -38.74 -17.39
C GLU A 725 20.69 -39.34 -16.89
N LEU A 726 21.14 -38.81 -15.75
CA LEU A 726 22.20 -39.41 -14.95
C LEU A 726 21.58 -40.00 -13.68
N TYR A 727 21.54 -41.33 -13.56
CA TYR A 727 21.06 -41.97 -12.34
C TYR A 727 22.15 -42.73 -11.58
N VAL A 728 22.03 -42.68 -10.26
CA VAL A 728 22.92 -43.31 -9.30
C VAL A 728 22.10 -44.26 -8.42
N LEU A 729 22.51 -45.51 -8.37
CA LEU A 729 21.97 -46.53 -7.48
C LEU A 729 22.94 -46.80 -6.33
N THR A 730 22.43 -46.76 -5.10
CA THR A 730 23.23 -47.10 -3.91
C THR A 730 22.55 -48.18 -3.08
N LEU A 731 23.26 -49.30 -2.88
CA LEU A 731 22.84 -50.40 -2.00
C LEU A 731 23.17 -50.09 -0.54
N ASP A 732 22.21 -50.32 0.35
CA ASP A 732 22.35 -50.11 1.80
C ASP A 732 22.88 -48.72 2.16
N SER A 733 22.31 -47.66 1.57
CA SER A 733 22.83 -46.29 1.66
C SER A 733 23.00 -45.80 3.11
N LEU A 734 22.06 -46.16 3.98
CA LEU A 734 22.03 -45.82 5.40
C LEU A 734 23.00 -46.66 6.27
N ARG A 735 23.66 -47.70 5.71
CA ARG A 735 24.58 -48.56 6.46
C ARG A 735 26.04 -48.19 6.20
N ALA A 736 26.85 -48.28 7.25
CA ALA A 736 28.31 -48.13 7.16
C ALA A 736 28.96 -49.25 6.33
N ILE A 737 28.46 -50.48 6.44
CA ILE A 737 28.91 -51.64 5.66
C ILE A 737 27.74 -52.14 4.82
N ALA A 738 27.89 -52.09 3.49
CA ALA A 738 26.90 -52.58 2.56
C ALA A 738 26.88 -54.11 2.53
N ARG A 739 25.69 -54.70 2.57
CA ARG A 739 25.49 -56.16 2.48
C ARG A 739 25.54 -56.67 1.05
N GLY A 740 25.45 -55.79 0.06
CA GLY A 740 25.44 -56.14 -1.35
C GLY A 740 26.36 -55.26 -2.19
N ARG A 741 26.72 -55.79 -3.37
CA ARG A 741 27.54 -55.10 -4.38
C ARG A 741 26.97 -55.34 -5.76
N PHE A 742 27.01 -54.34 -6.63
CA PHE A 742 26.65 -54.48 -8.03
C PHE A 742 27.70 -55.33 -8.76
N ASN A 743 27.23 -56.27 -9.59
CA ASN A 743 28.12 -57.15 -10.36
C ASN A 743 28.99 -56.36 -11.36
N GLU A 744 28.46 -55.25 -11.88
CA GLU A 744 29.10 -54.43 -12.91
C GLU A 744 30.30 -53.62 -12.40
N THR A 745 30.24 -53.12 -11.17
CA THR A 745 31.26 -52.20 -10.60
C THR A 745 32.00 -52.79 -9.41
N ASP A 746 31.61 -53.98 -8.94
CA ASP A 746 32.03 -54.57 -7.67
C ASP A 746 31.96 -53.58 -6.49
N SER A 747 30.98 -52.68 -6.53
CA SER A 747 30.82 -51.58 -5.59
C SER A 747 29.39 -51.51 -5.08
N ARG A 748 29.19 -50.86 -3.94
CA ARG A 748 27.85 -50.55 -3.41
C ARG A 748 27.11 -49.50 -4.24
N ARG A 749 27.83 -48.77 -5.09
CA ARG A 749 27.31 -47.67 -5.91
C ARG A 749 27.46 -48.01 -7.40
N LEU A 750 26.41 -47.73 -8.17
CA LEU A 750 26.40 -47.82 -9.62
C LEU A 750 25.93 -46.47 -10.19
N GLN A 751 26.54 -46.04 -11.29
CA GLN A 751 26.19 -44.81 -11.99
C GLN A 751 26.02 -45.14 -13.48
N LYS A 752 24.94 -44.63 -14.09
CA LYS A 752 24.64 -44.82 -15.51
C LYS A 752 24.11 -43.52 -16.12
N ASN A 753 24.41 -43.35 -17.41
CA ASN A 753 23.91 -42.26 -18.22
C ASN A 753 23.02 -42.89 -19.28
N GLU A 754 21.79 -42.41 -19.40
CA GLU A 754 20.82 -42.94 -20.36
C GLU A 754 20.11 -41.84 -21.10
N SER A 755 19.64 -42.17 -22.31
CA SER A 755 18.76 -41.34 -23.10
C SER A 755 17.37 -41.97 -23.12
N ILE A 756 16.40 -41.30 -22.52
CA ILE A 756 15.01 -41.77 -22.45
C ILE A 756 14.23 -41.16 -23.61
N VAL A 757 13.56 -42.02 -24.37
CA VAL A 757 12.54 -41.67 -25.36
C VAL A 757 11.27 -42.38 -24.89
N ASP A 758 10.28 -41.61 -24.42
CA ASP A 758 9.04 -42.05 -23.76
C ASP A 758 9.22 -42.83 -22.44
N SER A 759 9.87 -44.01 -22.49
CA SER A 759 10.14 -44.86 -21.33
C SER A 759 11.39 -45.70 -21.52
N PHE A 760 12.10 -45.97 -20.44
CA PHE A 760 13.34 -46.72 -20.44
C PHE A 760 13.40 -47.66 -19.23
N CYS A 761 13.70 -48.93 -19.43
CA CYS A 761 13.92 -49.90 -18.35
C CYS A 761 15.30 -50.55 -18.51
N ARG A 762 16.05 -50.65 -17.41
CA ARG A 762 17.34 -51.34 -17.38
C ARG A 762 17.44 -52.27 -16.20
N GLU A 763 17.83 -53.51 -16.48
CA GLU A 763 18.12 -54.51 -15.47
C GLU A 763 19.57 -54.36 -14.97
N HIS A 764 19.74 -54.43 -13.65
CA HIS A 764 21.01 -54.52 -12.95
C HIS A 764 21.02 -55.73 -12.03
N THR A 765 22.18 -56.36 -11.87
CA THR A 765 22.34 -57.47 -10.94
C THR A 765 23.27 -57.07 -9.80
N PHE A 766 22.85 -57.33 -8.57
CA PHE A 766 23.71 -57.22 -7.40
C PHE A 766 23.73 -58.53 -6.62
N TYR A 767 24.80 -58.73 -5.86
CA TYR A 767 25.04 -59.94 -5.10
C TYR A 767 25.43 -59.64 -3.66
N THR A 768 25.12 -60.57 -2.74
CA THR A 768 25.40 -60.40 -1.31
C THR A 768 26.86 -60.65 -0.96
N GLY A 769 27.44 -59.85 -0.05
CA GLY A 769 28.81 -59.99 0.44
C GLY A 769 29.00 -61.18 1.41
N PRO A 770 30.26 -61.59 1.68
CA PRO A 770 30.59 -62.80 2.43
C PRO A 770 30.39 -62.71 3.96
N HIS A 771 29.98 -61.57 4.51
CA HIS A 771 29.76 -61.42 5.95
C HIS A 771 28.38 -61.95 6.37
N LYS A 772 28.37 -62.84 7.38
CA LYS A 772 27.20 -63.54 7.94
C LYS A 772 25.92 -62.68 7.90
N LEU A 773 25.01 -63.09 7.03
CA LEU A 773 23.61 -62.67 7.02
C LEU A 773 22.95 -63.23 8.29
N LEU A 774 22.97 -62.48 9.39
CA LEU A 774 22.19 -62.83 10.57
C LEU A 774 20.71 -62.60 10.25
N SER A 775 19.92 -63.67 10.42
CA SER A 775 18.48 -63.68 10.35
C SER A 775 17.91 -62.57 11.23
N HIS A 776 17.17 -61.65 10.64
CA HIS A 776 15.91 -61.03 11.09
C HIS A 776 15.77 -59.71 10.29
N ASP A 777 14.73 -59.67 9.46
CA ASP A 777 14.25 -58.56 8.62
C ASP A 777 15.19 -58.03 7.51
N PHE A 778 15.07 -58.62 6.32
CA PHE A 778 15.74 -58.18 5.08
C PHE A 778 14.76 -57.45 4.15
N TYR A 779 14.50 -56.18 4.45
CA TYR A 779 13.98 -55.24 3.47
C TYR A 779 15.14 -54.67 2.65
N TYR A 780 14.94 -54.51 1.33
CA TYR A 780 15.86 -53.78 0.47
C TYR A 780 15.87 -52.30 0.90
N VAL A 781 17.06 -51.75 1.15
CA VAL A 781 17.24 -50.31 1.31
C VAL A 781 18.15 -49.88 0.18
N LEU A 782 17.53 -49.41 -0.90
CA LEU A 782 18.20 -48.96 -2.11
C LEU A 782 17.78 -47.52 -2.35
N GLU A 783 18.77 -46.64 -2.46
CA GLU A 783 18.53 -45.22 -2.71
C GLU A 783 18.83 -44.94 -4.18
N LEU A 784 17.81 -44.48 -4.89
CA LEU A 784 17.91 -44.00 -6.27
C LEU A 784 18.01 -42.48 -6.22
N VAL A 785 19.08 -41.94 -6.82
CA VAL A 785 19.24 -40.51 -7.04
C VAL A 785 19.35 -40.30 -8.55
N ALA A 786 18.34 -39.69 -9.16
CA ALA A 786 18.35 -39.24 -10.55
C ALA A 786 18.62 -37.72 -10.57
N VAL A 787 19.45 -37.27 -11.51
CA VAL A 787 19.90 -35.87 -11.67
C VAL A 787 19.79 -35.43 -13.11
#